data_AF-A0A934BV02-F1
#
_entry.id   AF-A0A934BV02-F1
#
_cell.length_a   1.000
_cell.length_b   1.000
_cell.length_c   1.000
_cell.angle_alpha   90.00
_cell.angle_beta   90.00
_cell.angle_gamma   90.00
#
_symmetry.space_group_name_H-M   'P 1'
#
loop_
_entity.id
_entity.type
_entity.pdbx_description
1 polymer ?
#
loop_
_entity_poly.entity_id
_entity_poly.type
_entity_poly.pdbx_seq_one_letter_code
_entity_poly.pdbx_strand_id
1 'polypeptide(L)'
;MKHVFLILIALLLAPPAPLRAASKPIPQVQAEQVLHDVAMLVEHHIIRSPDYWLEHVVTGGKCDGAKVAALLEELAQVFKPVTTTEEAIAVIAERGVIGQPQYWRKSAVSGGVCAAQSVATVLNGVASRLPTPPPKSVNTKPLEPAPAARLRESYDIVIAGAGTGGVGAAAQAARMGRSVLLLEETDWVGGQMNAAAVTSMDEGRTLCRERGLYRELCGLIAAHYRPLGINWETAYWLRHVCVEPRIGQRLLLTMLGDARGAGVLDLSLRSRVAKVFKNGNTVTGAEVEIVTPEGRETRRVRSRVLIDATEWGDVIPLTVARYRTGNCTNDAINPAQRVQANTWTAVVKHYPQGVPPELLITRPPPGYTKNVHAAFARSLCDGEKIDTKAKPWTWTTFIGYRAMPDSSRPGNSPPITRTHLNYNNDHPSTVAEIEDLARRRATDRDMRLKTLHLLYYIQTTLGKKDWAVANDEGYDSPYNRAEIDAWLKDQPDLAPYRPILYHFSVMPYTRESRRIIGLHTLVAREIERFPGKPTRFPHAVALGDYAVDLHGSMTPKYLEEGLDRPEDIPTEKFGSRGVGPFPIPFECFIPEKVDGFLPAEKNISQSRMANGATRLQPHTMLMGQAAGAIAALAVQRNIRPRDLDPVLVQLALLDAGDVLFLTPITDIRRDSPDWKPAQLVLTHGLITDEKGKFNPRGKLTAADLALIVTKLFPSAPALPATGDAPITGGQLLQTLTSSIAASDRPFELKATLKDPTQPVTRAEAAQVLTKLLEQRANEPRAAKRTALPPADRFNYVIGTQTFGAAYQFTDKTRLVETAEAIRDMGANVIKFELARRYASPNGNVPAADSSIQSLADLARREPSHRHVLDMPFAYYVLWAHTFSGGEGKWRRGFSKEDAAKEYREIHDLTAHLLKTYSGTGKTFFLGHWEGDGFLRGSVKKADDAKVTPEAVQGMADWLAARQRAVDDAKRDTPHRDVQAWHYTEVNHVKLAMDENRPALVNRVLPQVPVDFVSYSSYDTAKDPALLKRALDYIESKLTPKPAIADKRVFIGEYGFPAIRHSPQEQDRLSRTVMRAGLEWGCPFILYWELYNNEVASDGQQRGFWLIDDKGIKQPVHETHRRFLSWARAFVAERQSRDGRNPTEAEFREAATREI
;
A
#
# COMPACT_ATOMS: atom_id res chain seq x y z
N MET A 1 -8.82 37.90 69.81
CA MET A 1 -8.22 36.76 70.57
C MET A 1 -9.23 35.89 71.36
N LYS A 2 -10.56 35.93 71.11
CA LYS A 2 -11.52 34.98 71.75
C LYS A 2 -12.25 34.04 70.79
N HIS A 3 -12.03 34.14 69.47
CA HIS A 3 -12.64 33.22 68.48
C HIS A 3 -11.71 32.11 67.98
N VAL A 4 -10.41 32.15 68.32
CA VAL A 4 -9.44 31.11 67.93
C VAL A 4 -9.34 30.00 69.00
N PHE A 5 -9.72 30.29 70.24
CA PHE A 5 -9.59 29.34 71.35
C PHE A 5 -10.74 28.32 71.45
N LEU A 6 -11.94 28.63 70.92
CA LEU A 6 -13.07 27.70 70.89
C LEU A 6 -13.00 26.65 69.77
N ILE A 7 -12.25 26.92 68.69
CA ILE A 7 -12.09 25.97 67.58
C ILE A 7 -11.07 24.87 67.93
N LEU A 8 -10.11 25.14 68.82
CA LEU A 8 -9.11 24.14 69.21
C LEU A 8 -9.66 23.03 70.14
N ILE A 9 -10.72 23.29 70.91
CA ILE A 9 -11.27 22.29 71.85
C ILE A 9 -12.23 21.32 71.14
N ALA A 10 -12.87 21.72 70.04
CA ALA A 10 -13.72 20.83 69.25
C ALA A 10 -12.95 19.76 68.46
N LEU A 11 -11.64 19.97 68.22
CA LEU A 11 -10.79 19.03 67.47
C LEU A 11 -10.12 17.97 68.35
N LEU A 12 -10.22 18.06 69.69
CA LEU A 12 -9.55 17.15 70.63
C LEU A 12 -10.46 16.02 71.16
N LEU A 13 -11.73 15.93 70.73
CA LEU A 13 -12.68 14.92 71.22
C LEU A 13 -13.30 14.02 70.13
N ALA A 14 -12.77 14.03 68.89
CA ALA A 14 -13.20 13.06 67.88
C ALA A 14 -12.41 11.74 68.03
N PRO A 15 -13.07 10.56 68.11
CA PRO A 15 -12.36 9.29 68.14
C PRO A 15 -11.61 9.08 66.81
N PRO A 16 -10.47 8.36 66.80
CA PRO A 16 -9.68 8.17 65.59
C PRO A 16 -10.51 7.38 64.58
N ALA A 17 -10.84 8.02 63.45
CA ALA A 17 -11.29 7.31 62.27
C ALA A 17 -10.14 6.41 61.78
N PRO A 18 -10.42 5.15 61.37
CA PRO A 18 -9.37 4.29 60.84
C PRO A 18 -8.85 4.89 59.53
N LEU A 19 -7.58 5.30 59.52
CA LEU A 19 -6.82 5.62 58.31
C LEU A 19 -6.72 4.35 57.45
N ARG A 20 -7.73 4.09 56.62
CA ARG A 20 -7.58 3.23 55.45
C ARG A 20 -6.82 4.04 54.40
N ALA A 21 -5.52 3.79 54.29
CA ALA A 21 -4.76 4.17 53.10
C ALA A 21 -5.40 3.47 51.89
N ALA A 22 -6.17 4.22 51.10
CA ALA A 22 -6.62 3.76 49.79
C ALA A 22 -5.37 3.55 48.91
N SER A 23 -5.24 2.36 48.32
CA SER A 23 -4.18 2.05 47.36
C SER A 23 -4.33 2.98 46.15
N LYS A 24 -3.25 3.64 45.73
CA LYS A 24 -3.25 4.39 44.47
C LYS A 24 -3.55 3.43 43.31
N PRO A 25 -4.44 3.77 42.36
CA PRO A 25 -4.66 2.95 41.18
C PRO A 25 -3.35 2.80 40.38
N ILE A 26 -3.16 1.63 39.76
CA ILE A 26 -2.00 1.40 38.90
C ILE A 26 -2.08 2.30 37.65
N PRO A 27 -0.95 2.78 37.08
CA PRO A 27 -0.96 3.57 35.86
C PRO A 27 -1.66 2.82 34.72
N GLN A 28 -2.42 3.51 33.87
CA GLN A 28 -3.17 2.91 32.75
C GLN A 28 -2.27 2.05 31.83
N VAL A 29 -1.04 2.50 31.58
CA VAL A 29 -0.01 1.78 30.79
C VAL A 29 0.31 0.40 31.37
N GLN A 30 0.15 0.22 32.68
CA GLN A 30 0.38 -1.03 33.38
C GLN A 30 -0.87 -1.92 33.42
N ALA A 31 -2.06 -1.33 33.53
CA ALA A 31 -3.33 -2.04 33.35
C ALA A 31 -3.42 -2.73 31.98
N GLU A 32 -3.03 -2.03 30.91
CA GLU A 32 -2.97 -2.60 29.55
C GLU A 32 -1.94 -3.72 29.43
N GLN A 33 -0.79 -3.60 30.09
CA GLN A 33 0.22 -4.66 30.12
C GLN A 33 -0.28 -5.92 30.84
N VAL A 34 -1.05 -5.78 31.92
CA VAL A 34 -1.60 -6.93 32.64
C VAL A 34 -2.63 -7.69 31.79
N LEU A 35 -3.50 -6.98 31.06
CA LEU A 35 -4.42 -7.60 30.10
C LEU A 35 -3.65 -8.46 29.09
N HIS A 36 -2.53 -7.93 28.59
CA HIS A 36 -1.65 -8.60 27.65
C HIS A 36 -0.97 -9.84 28.24
N ASP A 37 -0.38 -9.72 29.43
CA ASP A 37 0.34 -10.81 30.09
C ASP A 37 -0.60 -11.96 30.44
N VAL A 38 -1.80 -11.65 30.92
CA VAL A 38 -2.81 -12.66 31.24
C VAL A 38 -3.29 -13.38 29.98
N ALA A 39 -3.54 -12.66 28.87
CA ALA A 39 -3.91 -13.29 27.59
C ALA A 39 -2.86 -14.31 27.13
N MET A 40 -1.58 -13.97 27.27
CA MET A 40 -0.47 -14.87 26.93
C MET A 40 -0.42 -16.11 27.81
N LEU A 41 -0.57 -15.93 29.11
CA LEU A 41 -0.54 -17.04 30.06
C LEU A 41 -1.73 -17.99 29.86
N VAL A 42 -2.87 -17.48 29.43
CA VAL A 42 -4.02 -18.30 29.03
C VAL A 42 -3.76 -19.03 27.71
N GLU A 43 -3.19 -18.36 26.69
CA GLU A 43 -2.82 -18.98 25.41
C GLU A 43 -1.85 -20.17 25.60
N HIS A 44 -0.98 -20.09 26.59
CA HIS A 44 -0.02 -21.15 26.92
C HIS A 44 -0.52 -22.17 27.96
N HIS A 45 -1.81 -22.15 28.32
CA HIS A 45 -2.42 -23.03 29.33
C HIS A 45 -1.81 -22.96 30.73
N ILE A 46 -1.19 -21.83 31.08
CA ILE A 46 -0.57 -21.62 32.39
C ILE A 46 -1.61 -21.16 33.41
N ILE A 47 -2.37 -20.11 33.08
CA ILE A 47 -3.49 -19.64 33.92
C ILE A 47 -4.80 -20.17 33.34
N ARG A 48 -5.63 -20.77 34.20
CA ARG A 48 -6.92 -21.34 33.78
C ARG A 48 -8.11 -20.40 33.98
N SER A 49 -8.00 -19.45 34.90
CA SER A 49 -9.10 -18.54 35.25
C SER A 49 -8.60 -17.08 35.32
N PRO A 50 -8.65 -16.34 34.19
CA PRO A 50 -8.09 -15.00 34.10
C PRO A 50 -8.91 -13.94 34.85
N ASP A 51 -10.20 -14.18 35.06
CA ASP A 51 -11.19 -13.18 35.53
C ASP A 51 -10.80 -12.51 36.84
N TYR A 52 -10.31 -13.30 37.79
CA TYR A 52 -9.86 -12.77 39.08
C TYR A 52 -8.73 -11.76 38.90
N TRP A 53 -7.75 -12.07 38.05
CA TRP A 53 -6.59 -11.22 37.80
C TRP A 53 -6.98 -9.96 37.02
N LEU A 54 -7.83 -10.10 36.00
CA LEU A 54 -8.34 -8.97 35.23
C LEU A 54 -9.17 -8.02 36.09
N GLU A 55 -9.92 -8.53 37.07
CA GLU A 55 -10.71 -7.69 37.97
C GLU A 55 -9.84 -7.02 39.04
N HIS A 56 -8.92 -7.75 39.68
CA HIS A 56 -8.25 -7.28 40.90
C HIS A 56 -6.87 -6.64 40.65
N VAL A 57 -6.19 -7.02 39.57
CA VAL A 57 -4.88 -6.47 39.22
C VAL A 57 -5.02 -5.21 38.39
N VAL A 58 -5.86 -5.23 37.34
CA VAL A 58 -6.06 -4.11 36.40
C VAL A 58 -6.68 -2.88 37.10
N THR A 59 -7.58 -3.09 38.06
CA THR A 59 -8.28 -2.00 38.77
C THR A 59 -7.49 -1.39 39.94
N GLY A 60 -6.32 -1.94 40.27
CA GLY A 60 -5.37 -1.34 41.22
C GLY A 60 -5.65 -1.56 42.71
N GLY A 61 -5.94 -2.80 43.13
CA GLY A 61 -6.28 -3.15 44.51
C GLY A 61 -5.30 -4.08 45.24
N LYS A 62 -5.86 -4.87 46.16
CA LYS A 62 -5.21 -5.93 46.94
C LYS A 62 -5.66 -7.29 46.39
N CYS A 63 -4.72 -8.21 46.18
CA CYS A 63 -5.00 -9.58 45.75
C CYS A 63 -4.98 -10.53 46.95
N ASP A 64 -5.90 -11.51 46.95
CA ASP A 64 -6.00 -12.56 47.95
C ASP A 64 -4.73 -13.42 47.95
N GLY A 65 -4.11 -13.59 49.13
CA GLY A 65 -2.84 -14.28 49.28
C GLY A 65 -2.90 -15.77 48.89
N ALA A 66 -4.01 -16.46 49.15
CA ALA A 66 -4.16 -17.87 48.79
C ALA A 66 -4.29 -18.05 47.27
N LYS A 67 -5.04 -17.17 46.60
CA LYS A 67 -5.11 -17.16 45.13
C LYS A 67 -3.76 -16.83 44.50
N VAL A 68 -3.00 -15.92 45.10
CA VAL A 68 -1.64 -15.59 44.63
C VAL A 68 -0.68 -16.76 44.84
N ALA A 69 -0.80 -17.52 45.94
CA ALA A 69 -0.02 -18.74 46.16
C ALA A 69 -0.23 -19.75 45.03
N ALA A 70 -1.49 -20.04 44.71
CA ALA A 70 -1.85 -20.93 43.60
C ALA A 70 -1.36 -20.41 42.24
N LEU A 71 -1.47 -19.09 42.00
CA LEU A 71 -0.91 -18.47 40.80
C LEU A 71 0.60 -18.68 40.70
N LEU A 72 1.35 -18.47 41.79
CA LEU A 72 2.79 -18.67 41.77
C LEU A 72 3.15 -20.12 41.45
N GLU A 73 2.41 -21.09 41.98
CA GLU A 73 2.58 -22.51 41.64
C GLU A 73 2.31 -22.78 40.17
N GLU A 74 1.24 -22.23 39.58
CA GLU A 74 0.94 -22.33 38.15
C GLU A 74 2.06 -21.71 37.29
N LEU A 75 2.48 -20.48 37.64
CA LEU A 75 3.48 -19.74 36.89
C LEU A 75 4.88 -20.37 36.96
N ALA A 76 5.25 -20.98 38.08
CA ALA A 76 6.54 -21.64 38.25
C ALA A 76 6.72 -22.86 37.32
N GLN A 77 5.62 -23.55 36.95
CA GLN A 77 5.64 -24.69 36.03
C GLN A 77 6.26 -24.35 34.67
N VAL A 78 6.21 -23.08 34.25
CA VAL A 78 6.85 -22.60 33.01
C VAL A 78 8.35 -22.87 33.01
N PHE A 79 8.99 -22.81 34.19
CA PHE A 79 10.43 -22.93 34.33
C PHE A 79 10.86 -24.32 34.74
N LYS A 80 10.20 -24.90 35.75
CA LYS A 80 10.48 -26.23 36.32
C LYS A 80 9.20 -26.76 37.00
N PRO A 81 8.97 -28.08 37.03
CA PRO A 81 7.89 -28.65 37.83
C PRO A 81 8.04 -28.29 39.32
N VAL A 82 6.95 -27.83 39.94
CA VAL A 82 6.88 -27.55 41.39
C VAL A 82 5.63 -28.14 42.01
N THR A 83 5.66 -28.43 43.31
CA THR A 83 4.52 -29.01 44.05
C THR A 83 4.08 -28.18 45.26
N THR A 84 4.84 -27.15 45.64
CA THR A 84 4.52 -26.26 46.76
C THR A 84 4.76 -24.79 46.40
N THR A 85 4.07 -23.89 47.10
CA THR A 85 4.27 -22.43 46.95
C THR A 85 5.71 -22.02 47.29
N GLU A 86 6.36 -22.68 48.25
CA GLU A 86 7.75 -22.37 48.64
C GLU A 86 8.74 -22.71 47.50
N GLU A 87 8.59 -23.88 46.88
CA GLU A 87 9.33 -24.25 45.68
C GLU A 87 9.07 -23.27 44.54
N ALA A 88 7.80 -22.89 44.33
CA ALA A 88 7.42 -21.93 43.31
C ALA A 88 8.11 -20.58 43.49
N ILE A 89 8.11 -20.03 44.71
CA ILE A 89 8.80 -18.78 45.06
C ILE A 89 10.30 -18.91 44.78
N ALA A 90 10.93 -20.03 45.16
CA ALA A 90 12.36 -20.25 44.91
C ALA A 90 12.68 -20.29 43.40
N VAL A 91 11.89 -21.02 42.61
CA VAL A 91 12.07 -21.13 41.15
C VAL A 91 11.88 -19.77 40.47
N ILE A 92 10.82 -19.04 40.81
CA ILE A 92 10.53 -17.72 40.23
C ILE A 92 11.62 -16.71 40.61
N ALA A 93 12.18 -16.79 41.82
CA ALA A 93 13.30 -15.97 42.26
C ALA A 93 14.62 -16.32 41.56
N GLU A 94 14.94 -17.61 41.40
CA GLU A 94 16.12 -18.11 40.66
C GLU A 94 16.12 -17.57 39.22
N ARG A 95 14.94 -17.45 38.62
CA ARG A 95 14.75 -16.90 37.26
C ARG A 95 14.72 -15.37 37.21
N GLY A 96 14.92 -14.69 38.33
CA GLY A 96 14.96 -13.23 38.43
C GLY A 96 13.61 -12.55 38.18
N VAL A 97 12.49 -13.28 38.26
CA VAL A 97 11.14 -12.73 38.09
C VAL A 97 10.71 -11.95 39.33
N ILE A 98 11.13 -12.38 40.52
CA ILE A 98 10.91 -11.67 41.79
C ILE A 98 12.23 -11.35 42.48
N GLY A 99 12.33 -10.14 43.05
CA GLY A 99 13.53 -9.67 43.77
C GLY A 99 13.49 -9.83 45.29
N GLN A 100 12.31 -10.10 45.88
CA GLN A 100 12.14 -10.20 47.34
C GLN A 100 11.35 -11.46 47.71
N PRO A 101 11.96 -12.66 47.68
CA PRO A 101 11.27 -13.92 47.95
C PRO A 101 10.55 -13.94 49.30
N GLN A 102 11.14 -13.30 50.32
CA GLN A 102 10.57 -13.22 51.67
C GLN A 102 9.22 -12.48 51.73
N TYR A 103 9.00 -11.48 50.86
CA TYR A 103 7.71 -10.81 50.75
C TYR A 103 6.61 -11.81 50.36
N TRP A 104 6.90 -12.64 49.34
CA TRP A 104 5.95 -13.62 48.82
C TRP A 104 5.65 -14.73 49.83
N ARG A 105 6.66 -15.22 50.56
CA ARG A 105 6.47 -16.22 51.62
C ARG A 105 5.53 -15.74 52.72
N LYS A 106 5.56 -14.45 53.06
CA LYS A 106 4.73 -13.85 54.10
C LYS A 106 3.32 -13.49 53.59
N SER A 107 3.20 -13.07 52.34
CA SER A 107 1.98 -12.47 51.81
C SER A 107 1.12 -13.39 50.93
N ALA A 108 1.73 -14.38 50.26
CA ALA A 108 1.03 -15.37 49.42
C ALA A 108 0.67 -16.61 50.24
N VAL A 109 -0.21 -16.41 51.23
CA VAL A 109 -0.70 -17.46 52.14
C VAL A 109 -2.20 -17.22 52.44
N SER A 110 -2.88 -18.21 53.02
CA SER A 110 -4.27 -18.06 53.46
C SER A 110 -4.42 -16.91 54.48
N GLY A 111 -5.39 -16.01 54.25
CA GLY A 111 -5.57 -14.78 55.04
C GLY A 111 -4.55 -13.68 54.76
N GLY A 112 -3.53 -13.95 53.93
CA GLY A 112 -2.55 -12.98 53.45
C GLY A 112 -3.08 -12.08 52.33
N VAL A 113 -2.35 -11.01 52.04
CA VAL A 113 -2.69 -10.06 50.98
C VAL A 113 -1.45 -9.62 50.22
N CYS A 114 -1.51 -9.66 48.90
CA CYS A 114 -0.48 -9.15 47.99
C CYS A 114 -0.93 -7.85 47.31
N ALA A 115 0.02 -6.97 46.99
CA ALA A 115 -0.28 -5.76 46.24
C ALA A 115 -0.50 -6.09 44.76
N ALA A 116 -1.54 -5.53 44.12
CA ALA A 116 -1.79 -5.72 42.68
C ALA A 116 -0.56 -5.41 41.82
N GLN A 117 0.19 -4.36 42.17
CA GLN A 117 1.44 -3.99 41.50
C GLN A 117 2.49 -5.12 41.49
N SER A 118 2.63 -5.81 42.62
CA SER A 118 3.55 -6.93 42.76
C SER A 118 3.09 -8.11 41.92
N VAL A 119 1.78 -8.42 41.95
CA VAL A 119 1.19 -9.49 41.13
C VAL A 119 1.34 -9.20 39.64
N ALA A 120 1.08 -7.97 39.20
CA ALA A 120 1.31 -7.51 37.83
C ALA A 120 2.77 -7.71 37.39
N THR A 121 3.72 -7.46 38.28
CA THR A 121 5.16 -7.64 38.01
C THR A 121 5.49 -9.11 37.77
N VAL A 122 4.88 -10.03 38.54
CA VAL A 122 5.12 -11.47 38.37
C VAL A 122 4.46 -12.00 37.10
N LEU A 123 3.21 -11.62 36.83
CA LEU A 123 2.51 -11.97 35.59
C LEU A 123 3.35 -11.53 34.37
N ASN A 124 3.83 -10.29 34.37
CA ASN A 124 4.72 -9.78 33.33
C ASN A 124 6.04 -10.54 33.24
N GLY A 125 6.69 -10.78 34.38
CA GLY A 125 7.97 -11.46 34.43
C GLY A 125 7.90 -12.91 33.93
N VAL A 126 6.78 -13.61 34.11
CA VAL A 126 6.60 -14.96 33.56
C VAL A 126 6.11 -14.92 32.11
N ALA A 127 5.13 -14.09 31.78
CA ALA A 127 4.64 -13.94 30.39
C ALA A 127 5.77 -13.54 29.43
N SER A 128 6.72 -12.72 29.89
CA SER A 128 7.90 -12.30 29.12
C SER A 128 8.91 -13.40 28.83
N ARG A 129 8.83 -14.54 29.53
CA ARG A 129 9.77 -15.67 29.44
C ARG A 129 9.08 -16.96 28.98
N LEU A 130 7.86 -16.85 28.43
CA LEU A 130 7.14 -18.01 27.91
C LEU A 130 7.92 -18.66 26.76
N PRO A 131 8.04 -20.00 26.73
CA PRO A 131 8.76 -20.68 25.69
C PRO A 131 8.00 -20.59 24.37
N THR A 132 8.66 -20.06 23.33
CA THR A 132 8.18 -20.19 21.96
C THR A 132 8.44 -21.62 21.46
N PRO A 133 7.42 -22.34 20.95
CA PRO A 133 7.62 -23.67 20.39
C PRO A 133 8.46 -23.59 19.09
N PRO A 134 9.27 -24.62 18.80
CA PRO A 134 10.09 -24.65 17.59
C PRO A 134 9.20 -24.64 16.34
N PRO A 135 9.46 -23.79 15.34
CA PRO A 135 8.68 -23.75 14.11
C PRO A 135 9.06 -24.90 13.18
N LYS A 136 8.22 -25.16 12.17
CA LYS A 136 8.46 -26.20 11.16
C LYS A 136 9.79 -26.01 10.41
N SER A 137 10.16 -24.76 10.15
CA SER A 137 11.37 -24.38 9.42
C SER A 137 12.68 -24.80 10.10
N VAL A 138 12.66 -25.19 11.38
CA VAL A 138 13.85 -25.62 12.12
C VAL A 138 14.61 -26.78 11.44
N ASN A 139 13.90 -27.63 10.69
CA ASN A 139 14.46 -28.79 10.02
C ASN A 139 14.87 -28.53 8.56
N THR A 140 14.76 -27.29 8.10
CA THR A 140 15.01 -26.93 6.70
C THR A 140 16.46 -26.49 6.48
N LYS A 141 17.01 -26.85 5.32
CA LYS A 141 18.34 -26.39 4.91
C LYS A 141 18.32 -24.89 4.63
N PRO A 142 19.36 -24.13 5.06
CA PRO A 142 19.55 -22.75 4.65
C PRO A 142 19.49 -22.58 3.13
N LEU A 143 18.87 -21.49 2.66
CA LEU A 143 18.88 -21.13 1.26
C LEU A 143 20.29 -20.72 0.83
N GLU A 144 20.82 -21.38 -0.19
CA GLU A 144 22.08 -21.01 -0.81
C GLU A 144 21.88 -19.94 -1.90
N PRO A 145 22.80 -18.97 -2.05
CA PRO A 145 22.75 -17.99 -3.13
C PRO A 145 22.76 -18.64 -4.51
N ALA A 146 21.95 -18.11 -5.42
CA ALA A 146 21.96 -18.47 -6.82
C ALA A 146 23.13 -17.76 -7.54
N PRO A 147 24.00 -18.50 -8.25
CA PRO A 147 24.96 -17.93 -9.19
C PRO A 147 24.25 -17.06 -10.22
N ALA A 148 24.89 -15.97 -10.63
CA ALA A 148 24.32 -15.01 -11.56
C ALA A 148 23.82 -15.68 -12.85
N ALA A 149 24.56 -16.65 -13.40
CA ALA A 149 24.17 -17.45 -14.57
C ALA A 149 22.85 -18.22 -14.43
N ARG A 150 22.39 -18.52 -13.20
CA ARG A 150 21.13 -19.22 -12.92
C ARG A 150 19.95 -18.28 -12.67
N LEU A 151 20.17 -16.97 -12.62
CA LEU A 151 19.09 -16.00 -12.47
C LEU A 151 18.24 -15.94 -13.74
N ARG A 152 16.92 -15.91 -13.56
CA ARG A 152 15.93 -15.85 -14.65
C ARG A 152 15.82 -14.43 -15.19
N GLU A 153 15.36 -14.32 -16.43
CA GLU A 153 15.03 -13.02 -17.03
C GLU A 153 13.75 -12.39 -16.47
N SER A 154 12.95 -13.18 -15.74
CA SER A 154 11.63 -12.79 -15.25
C SER A 154 11.30 -13.49 -13.93
N TYR A 155 10.76 -12.70 -13.00
CA TYR A 155 10.16 -13.15 -11.75
C TYR A 155 8.80 -12.47 -11.58
N ASP A 156 7.92 -13.03 -10.75
CA ASP A 156 6.71 -12.32 -10.35
C ASP A 156 7.09 -11.08 -9.54
N ILE A 157 8.01 -11.27 -8.59
CA ILE A 157 8.41 -10.29 -7.60
C ILE A 157 9.93 -10.22 -7.53
N VAL A 158 10.47 -9.00 -7.59
CA VAL A 158 11.89 -8.72 -7.30
C VAL A 158 11.94 -7.88 -6.03
N ILE A 159 12.84 -8.20 -5.11
CA ILE A 159 12.99 -7.55 -3.81
C ILE A 159 14.44 -7.08 -3.70
N ALA A 160 14.63 -5.77 -3.51
CA ALA A 160 15.94 -5.17 -3.32
C ALA A 160 16.21 -4.95 -1.83
N GLY A 161 17.23 -5.62 -1.28
CA GLY A 161 17.60 -5.61 0.13
C GLY A 161 17.13 -6.87 0.85
N ALA A 162 18.05 -7.55 1.53
CA ALA A 162 17.76 -8.76 2.33
C ALA A 162 17.81 -8.47 3.84
N GLY A 163 17.35 -7.28 4.24
CA GLY A 163 17.03 -6.95 5.64
C GLY A 163 15.87 -7.78 6.18
N THR A 164 15.46 -7.54 7.42
CA THR A 164 14.31 -8.22 8.03
C THR A 164 13.02 -8.00 7.24
N GLY A 165 12.80 -6.80 6.69
CA GLY A 165 11.68 -6.52 5.79
C GLY A 165 11.76 -7.29 4.46
N GLY A 166 12.94 -7.32 3.83
CA GLY A 166 13.15 -8.06 2.59
C GLY A 166 12.97 -9.57 2.73
N VAL A 167 13.49 -10.14 3.83
CA VAL A 167 13.30 -11.55 4.18
C VAL A 167 11.83 -11.84 4.48
N GLY A 168 11.13 -10.97 5.22
CA GLY A 168 9.70 -11.11 5.47
C GLY A 168 8.87 -11.11 4.19
N ALA A 169 9.16 -10.20 3.27
CA ALA A 169 8.49 -10.10 1.97
C ALA A 169 8.76 -11.34 1.10
N ALA A 170 10.01 -11.79 1.03
CA ALA A 170 10.40 -12.95 0.25
C ALA A 170 9.74 -14.24 0.77
N ALA A 171 9.79 -14.46 2.09
CA ALA A 171 9.23 -15.65 2.71
C ALA A 171 7.70 -15.72 2.51
N GLN A 172 6.99 -14.62 2.74
CA GLN A 172 5.54 -14.58 2.55
C GLN A 172 5.15 -14.80 1.07
N ALA A 173 5.79 -14.09 0.14
CA ALA A 173 5.46 -14.18 -1.27
C ALA A 173 5.75 -15.58 -1.86
N ALA A 174 6.88 -16.19 -1.49
CA ALA A 174 7.25 -17.53 -1.93
C ALA A 174 6.29 -18.59 -1.38
N ARG A 175 5.89 -18.50 -0.11
CA ARG A 175 4.88 -19.40 0.50
C ARG A 175 3.49 -19.28 -0.16
N MET A 176 3.20 -18.14 -0.79
CA MET A 176 2.01 -17.92 -1.63
C MET A 176 2.20 -18.35 -3.10
N GLY A 177 3.28 -19.10 -3.38
CA GLY A 177 3.55 -19.73 -4.67
C GLY A 177 3.98 -18.76 -5.77
N ARG A 178 4.52 -17.59 -5.43
CA ARG A 178 5.08 -16.65 -6.41
C ARG A 178 6.56 -16.93 -6.66
N SER A 179 7.05 -16.62 -7.85
CA SER A 179 8.47 -16.62 -8.15
C SER A 179 9.14 -15.33 -7.66
N VAL A 180 10.16 -15.48 -6.81
CA VAL A 180 10.80 -14.36 -6.10
C VAL A 180 12.30 -14.31 -6.39
N LEU A 181 12.80 -13.12 -6.69
CA LEU A 181 14.24 -12.80 -6.66
C LEU A 181 14.52 -11.84 -5.50
N LEU A 182 15.30 -12.29 -4.53
CA LEU A 182 15.77 -11.49 -3.40
C LEU A 182 17.22 -11.05 -3.66
N LEU A 183 17.47 -9.75 -3.62
CA LEU A 183 18.79 -9.15 -3.85
C LEU A 183 19.38 -8.61 -2.54
N GLU A 184 20.68 -8.75 -2.36
CA GLU A 184 21.43 -8.17 -1.24
C GLU A 184 22.72 -7.55 -1.77
N GLU A 185 22.98 -6.28 -1.46
CA GLU A 185 24.15 -5.55 -1.96
C GLU A 185 25.45 -6.05 -1.32
N THR A 186 25.36 -6.64 -0.13
CA THR A 186 26.50 -7.23 0.60
C THR A 186 26.55 -8.76 0.44
N ASP A 187 27.46 -9.42 1.15
CA ASP A 187 27.42 -10.88 1.36
C ASP A 187 26.72 -11.30 2.66
N TRP A 188 25.96 -10.38 3.28
CA TRP A 188 25.28 -10.58 4.56
C TRP A 188 23.76 -10.37 4.50
N VAL A 189 23.01 -11.40 4.94
CA VAL A 189 21.55 -11.36 5.03
C VAL A 189 21.11 -10.98 6.45
N GLY A 190 20.15 -10.07 6.52
CA GLY A 190 19.50 -9.62 7.76
C GLY A 190 19.65 -8.14 8.06
N GLY A 191 20.27 -7.34 7.17
CA GLY A 191 20.26 -5.87 7.25
C GLY A 191 20.67 -5.35 8.62
N GLN A 192 19.88 -4.42 9.18
CA GLN A 192 20.08 -3.88 10.53
C GLN A 192 20.34 -4.97 11.59
N MET A 193 19.63 -6.10 11.54
CA MET A 193 19.73 -7.18 12.53
C MET A 193 21.12 -7.80 12.51
N ASN A 194 21.56 -8.33 11.36
CA ASN A 194 22.79 -9.13 11.27
C ASN A 194 23.93 -8.37 10.59
N ALA A 195 23.68 -7.72 9.45
CA ALA A 195 24.72 -7.04 8.68
C ALA A 195 25.23 -5.77 9.38
N ALA A 196 24.36 -5.09 10.15
CA ALA A 196 24.72 -3.98 11.05
C ALA A 196 24.89 -4.40 12.52
N ALA A 197 24.87 -5.70 12.82
CA ALA A 197 25.03 -6.29 14.15
C ALA A 197 24.09 -5.80 15.28
N VAL A 198 22.95 -5.17 14.95
CA VAL A 198 21.95 -4.78 15.95
C VAL A 198 20.99 -5.95 16.17
N THR A 199 21.48 -7.02 16.77
CA THR A 199 20.71 -8.28 16.93
C THR A 199 19.78 -8.29 18.15
N SER A 200 19.85 -7.27 19.00
CA SER A 200 18.84 -7.02 20.03
C SER A 200 17.55 -6.55 19.36
N MET A 201 16.49 -7.34 19.44
CA MET A 201 15.28 -7.16 18.61
C MET A 201 14.37 -5.98 19.02
N ASP A 202 14.84 -5.07 19.87
CA ASP A 202 14.20 -3.80 20.27
C ASP A 202 12.66 -3.86 20.33
N GLU A 203 12.15 -4.75 21.18
CA GLU A 203 10.72 -5.02 21.32
C GLU A 203 10.08 -4.02 22.29
N GLY A 204 8.87 -3.55 22.00
CA GLY A 204 8.15 -2.72 22.96
C GLY A 204 7.61 -3.53 24.14
N ARG A 205 6.91 -4.63 23.81
CA ARG A 205 6.35 -5.59 24.77
C ARG A 205 6.47 -7.01 24.20
N THR A 206 6.32 -7.98 25.08
CA THR A 206 6.59 -9.41 24.80
C THR A 206 5.65 -10.02 23.75
N LEU A 207 4.44 -9.49 23.63
CA LEU A 207 3.46 -9.92 22.61
C LEU A 207 3.90 -9.67 21.17
N CYS A 208 4.88 -8.80 20.93
CA CYS A 208 5.45 -8.66 19.60
C CYS A 208 5.91 -10.02 19.06
N ARG A 209 6.49 -10.85 19.93
CA ARG A 209 7.01 -12.20 19.64
C ARG A 209 5.96 -13.20 19.16
N GLU A 210 4.68 -12.87 19.25
CA GLU A 210 3.58 -13.77 18.90
C GLU A 210 2.99 -13.45 17.52
N ARG A 211 3.61 -12.56 16.77
CA ARG A 211 3.11 -12.04 15.49
C ARG A 211 3.87 -12.65 14.31
N GLY A 212 3.12 -13.23 13.38
CA GLY A 212 3.56 -13.64 12.05
C GLY A 212 4.95 -14.29 11.98
N LEU A 213 5.74 -13.86 11.01
CA LEU A 213 7.10 -14.35 10.79
C LEU A 213 8.07 -14.01 11.93
N TYR A 214 7.79 -12.98 12.72
CA TYR A 214 8.65 -12.65 13.87
C TYR A 214 8.54 -13.72 14.97
N ARG A 215 7.35 -14.32 15.17
CA ARG A 215 7.18 -15.49 16.03
C ARG A 215 8.02 -16.67 15.56
N GLU A 216 8.01 -16.93 14.26
CA GLU A 216 8.82 -17.98 13.65
C GLU A 216 10.32 -17.75 13.90
N LEU A 217 10.82 -16.52 13.70
CA LEU A 217 12.21 -16.17 13.99
C LEU A 217 12.55 -16.38 15.48
N CYS A 218 11.72 -15.91 16.41
CA CYS A 218 11.91 -16.13 17.84
C CYS A 218 11.97 -17.62 18.18
N GLY A 219 11.10 -18.43 17.57
CA GLY A 219 11.09 -19.88 17.72
C GLY A 219 12.36 -20.54 17.17
N LEU A 220 12.89 -20.07 16.03
CA LEU A 220 14.17 -20.54 15.47
C LEU A 220 15.35 -20.20 16.39
N ILE A 221 15.40 -18.97 16.92
CA ILE A 221 16.43 -18.54 17.87
C ILE A 221 16.38 -19.42 19.12
N ALA A 222 15.20 -19.61 19.71
CA ALA A 222 15.01 -20.46 20.88
C ALA A 222 15.41 -21.91 20.61
N ALA A 223 15.03 -22.47 19.46
CA ALA A 223 15.35 -23.84 19.07
C ALA A 223 16.87 -24.04 18.88
N HIS A 224 17.60 -23.01 18.48
CA HIS A 224 19.06 -23.08 18.36
C HIS A 224 19.78 -23.10 19.70
N TYR A 225 19.43 -22.19 20.62
CA TYR A 225 20.19 -22.02 21.86
C TYR A 225 19.73 -22.91 23.01
N ARG A 226 18.44 -23.33 23.04
CA ARG A 226 17.90 -24.19 24.11
C ARG A 226 18.69 -25.51 24.28
N PRO A 227 19.04 -26.26 23.23
CA PRO A 227 19.87 -27.47 23.36
C PRO A 227 21.28 -27.20 23.86
N LEU A 228 21.80 -25.98 23.69
CA LEU A 228 23.13 -25.56 24.15
C LEU A 228 23.14 -25.13 25.63
N GLY A 229 21.97 -25.01 26.26
CA GLY A 229 21.85 -24.46 27.61
C GLY A 229 22.21 -22.98 27.71
N ILE A 230 22.15 -22.25 26.59
CA ILE A 230 22.50 -20.83 26.48
C ILE A 230 21.23 -19.98 26.54
N ASN A 231 21.26 -18.89 27.31
CA ASN A 231 20.19 -17.90 27.30
C ASN A 231 20.34 -16.98 26.09
N TRP A 232 19.28 -16.79 25.30
CA TRP A 232 19.23 -15.85 24.17
C TRP A 232 18.50 -14.55 24.51
N GLU A 233 17.82 -14.49 25.66
CA GLU A 233 17.24 -13.25 26.19
C GLU A 233 18.30 -12.49 26.97
N THR A 234 19.30 -11.95 26.28
CA THR A 234 20.51 -11.39 26.89
C THR A 234 20.55 -9.87 26.86
N ALA A 235 19.98 -9.25 25.83
CA ALA A 235 20.00 -7.80 25.66
C ALA A 235 19.23 -7.08 26.78
N TYR A 236 19.64 -5.84 27.06
CA TYR A 236 19.08 -4.99 28.13
C TYR A 236 19.09 -5.67 29.50
N TRP A 237 20.24 -6.23 29.87
CA TRP A 237 20.46 -6.91 31.15
C TRP A 237 19.54 -8.11 31.34
N LEU A 238 19.58 -9.03 30.36
CA LEU A 238 18.85 -10.30 30.32
C LEU A 238 17.31 -10.17 30.20
N ARG A 239 16.84 -9.32 29.27
CA ARG A 239 15.41 -9.00 29.10
C ARG A 239 14.86 -9.24 27.70
N HIS A 240 15.64 -9.01 26.66
CA HIS A 240 15.18 -9.08 25.27
C HIS A 240 15.92 -10.13 24.47
N VAL A 241 15.21 -10.70 23.49
CA VAL A 241 15.77 -11.63 22.51
C VAL A 241 16.93 -10.99 21.78
N CYS A 242 18.01 -11.75 21.69
CA CYS A 242 19.23 -11.40 20.99
C CYS A 242 19.81 -12.66 20.35
N VAL A 243 20.65 -12.50 19.32
CA VAL A 243 21.27 -13.60 18.59
C VAL A 243 22.67 -13.18 18.14
N GLU A 244 23.63 -14.10 18.06
CA GLU A 244 24.89 -13.84 17.36
C GLU A 244 24.60 -13.57 15.87
N PRO A 245 25.13 -12.50 15.25
CA PRO A 245 24.87 -12.17 13.84
C PRO A 245 25.04 -13.35 12.88
N ARG A 246 26.11 -14.15 13.03
CA ARG A 246 26.36 -15.34 12.19
C ARG A 246 25.24 -16.38 12.27
N ILE A 247 24.68 -16.53 13.47
CA ILE A 247 23.57 -17.46 13.74
C ILE A 247 22.28 -16.87 13.19
N GLY A 248 22.02 -15.58 13.44
CA GLY A 248 20.86 -14.87 12.93
C GLY A 248 20.77 -14.95 11.41
N GLN A 249 21.87 -14.74 10.70
CA GLN A 249 21.94 -14.88 9.25
C GLN A 249 21.54 -16.28 8.80
N ARG A 250 22.16 -17.32 9.40
CA ARG A 250 21.85 -18.71 9.07
C ARG A 250 20.37 -19.03 9.30
N LEU A 251 19.77 -18.53 10.38
CA LEU A 251 18.35 -18.75 10.70
C LEU A 251 17.42 -18.07 9.69
N LEU A 252 17.73 -16.84 9.24
CA LEU A 252 16.97 -16.19 8.17
C LEU A 252 17.09 -16.96 6.85
N LEU A 253 18.28 -17.47 6.52
CA LEU A 253 18.47 -18.33 5.35
C LEU A 253 17.71 -19.66 5.49
N THR A 254 17.62 -20.25 6.68
CA THR A 254 16.77 -21.42 6.96
C THR A 254 15.29 -21.12 6.71
N MET A 255 14.81 -19.96 7.17
CA MET A 255 13.43 -19.52 6.94
C MET A 255 13.13 -19.30 5.45
N LEU A 256 14.07 -18.73 4.69
CA LEU A 256 13.96 -18.60 3.23
C LEU A 256 14.03 -19.96 2.52
N GLY A 257 14.86 -20.89 3.01
CA GLY A 257 14.95 -22.25 2.50
C GLY A 257 13.63 -23.02 2.65
N ASP A 258 12.96 -22.83 3.79
CA ASP A 258 11.61 -23.35 4.04
C ASP A 258 10.56 -22.72 3.12
N ALA A 259 10.58 -21.38 3.02
CA ALA A 259 9.65 -20.66 2.16
C ALA A 259 9.79 -21.01 0.67
N ARG A 260 11.00 -21.36 0.22
CA ARG A 260 11.25 -21.85 -1.14
C ARG A 260 10.49 -23.13 -1.43
N GLY A 261 10.44 -24.08 -0.49
CA GLY A 261 9.88 -25.42 -0.70
C GLY A 261 10.39 -26.06 -2.01
N ALA A 262 9.48 -26.52 -2.87
CA ALA A 262 9.77 -26.98 -4.24
C ALA A 262 9.63 -25.87 -5.31
N GLY A 263 9.36 -24.63 -4.91
CA GLY A 263 9.10 -23.49 -5.78
C GLY A 263 10.35 -22.67 -6.13
N VAL A 264 10.12 -21.37 -6.41
CA VAL A 264 11.12 -20.45 -6.95
C VAL A 264 11.34 -19.28 -5.99
N LEU A 265 12.47 -19.33 -5.29
CA LEU A 265 13.01 -18.24 -4.50
C LEU A 265 14.53 -18.25 -4.69
N ASP A 266 15.03 -17.29 -5.46
CA ASP A 266 16.45 -17.14 -5.74
C ASP A 266 17.00 -15.96 -4.93
N LEU A 267 18.13 -16.18 -4.25
CA LEU A 267 18.87 -15.16 -3.52
C LEU A 267 20.13 -14.78 -4.33
N SER A 268 20.33 -13.49 -4.61
CA SER A 268 21.55 -12.98 -5.24
C SER A 268 22.27 -12.04 -4.30
N LEU A 269 23.45 -12.44 -3.82
CA LEU A 269 24.32 -11.62 -2.99
C LEU A 269 25.21 -10.70 -3.85
N ARG A 270 25.77 -9.66 -3.24
CA ARG A 270 26.58 -8.63 -3.91
C ARG A 270 25.90 -8.08 -5.17
N SER A 271 24.58 -7.88 -5.05
CA SER A 271 23.68 -7.55 -6.15
C SER A 271 22.77 -6.40 -5.76
N ARG A 272 22.62 -5.40 -6.63
CA ARG A 272 21.77 -4.23 -6.37
C ARG A 272 21.01 -3.80 -7.61
N VAL A 273 19.91 -3.08 -7.40
CA VAL A 273 19.16 -2.44 -8.48
C VAL A 273 19.91 -1.19 -8.93
N ALA A 274 20.40 -1.19 -10.17
CA ALA A 274 21.08 -0.04 -10.77
C ALA A 274 20.11 0.90 -11.49
N LYS A 275 19.01 0.33 -12.04
CA LYS A 275 17.99 1.07 -12.79
C LYS A 275 16.65 0.36 -12.72
N VAL A 276 15.55 1.10 -12.82
CA VAL A 276 14.19 0.57 -12.87
C VAL A 276 13.60 0.72 -14.27
N PHE A 277 12.89 -0.29 -14.76
CA PHE A 277 12.10 -0.25 -15.99
C PHE A 277 10.65 0.10 -15.68
N LYS A 278 10.02 0.87 -16.57
CA LYS A 278 8.64 1.35 -16.38
C LYS A 278 7.85 1.41 -17.68
N ASN A 279 6.54 1.24 -17.58
CA ASN A 279 5.56 1.61 -18.59
C ASN A 279 4.58 2.62 -17.98
N GLY A 280 4.59 3.87 -18.47
CA GLY A 280 3.93 4.98 -17.80
C GLY A 280 4.43 5.15 -16.35
N ASN A 281 3.51 5.11 -15.39
CA ASN A 281 3.82 5.17 -13.95
C ASN A 281 3.95 3.79 -13.29
N THR A 282 3.92 2.71 -14.06
CA THR A 282 4.01 1.33 -13.55
C THR A 282 5.43 0.80 -13.70
N VAL A 283 6.04 0.35 -12.62
CA VAL A 283 7.32 -0.37 -12.62
C VAL A 283 7.11 -1.79 -13.17
N THR A 284 7.99 -2.21 -14.09
CA THR A 284 7.88 -3.49 -14.82
C THR A 284 9.15 -4.35 -14.75
N GLY A 285 10.14 -3.93 -13.98
CA GLY A 285 11.40 -4.66 -13.79
C GLY A 285 12.55 -3.76 -13.39
N ALA A 286 13.74 -4.33 -13.38
CA ALA A 286 14.97 -3.65 -12.99
C ALA A 286 16.19 -4.15 -13.78
N GLU A 287 17.18 -3.28 -13.91
CA GLU A 287 18.56 -3.67 -14.21
C GLU A 287 19.27 -3.95 -12.88
N VAL A 288 19.79 -5.16 -12.75
CA VAL A 288 20.50 -5.64 -11.56
C VAL A 288 21.99 -5.68 -11.88
N GLU A 289 22.79 -4.94 -11.11
CA GLU A 289 24.25 -5.02 -11.13
C GLU A 289 24.69 -6.09 -10.12
N ILE A 290 25.54 -7.01 -10.55
CA ILE A 290 26.02 -8.15 -9.78
C ILE A 290 27.55 -8.16 -9.77
N VAL A 291 28.16 -8.28 -8.59
CA VAL A 291 29.60 -8.44 -8.44
C VAL A 291 29.96 -9.92 -8.30
N THR A 292 30.62 -10.47 -9.32
CA THR A 292 31.13 -11.84 -9.37
C THR A 292 32.65 -11.86 -9.18
N PRO A 293 33.27 -13.03 -8.95
CA PRO A 293 34.73 -13.15 -8.96
C PRO A 293 35.38 -12.69 -10.28
N GLU A 294 34.65 -12.78 -11.40
CA GLU A 294 35.13 -12.41 -12.75
C GLU A 294 34.96 -10.91 -13.06
N GLY A 295 34.21 -10.17 -12.23
CA GLY A 295 34.00 -8.73 -12.40
C GLY A 295 32.58 -8.28 -12.09
N ARG A 296 32.16 -7.17 -12.70
CA ARG A 296 30.78 -6.68 -12.62
C ARG A 296 30.02 -7.10 -13.87
N GLU A 297 28.85 -7.69 -13.68
CA GLU A 297 27.89 -7.94 -14.76
C GLU A 297 26.56 -7.23 -14.47
N THR A 298 25.83 -6.89 -15.52
CA THR A 298 24.47 -6.33 -15.42
C THR A 298 23.46 -7.26 -16.08
N ARG A 299 22.30 -7.42 -15.45
CA ARG A 299 21.20 -8.23 -15.95
C ARG A 299 19.90 -7.45 -15.96
N ARG A 300 19.14 -7.60 -17.03
CA ARG A 300 17.77 -7.06 -17.11
C ARG A 300 16.81 -8.12 -16.59
N VAL A 301 16.08 -7.80 -15.53
CA VAL A 301 15.11 -8.70 -14.90
C VAL A 301 13.72 -8.07 -14.94
N ARG A 302 12.76 -8.73 -15.57
CA ARG A 302 11.36 -8.31 -15.60
C ARG A 302 10.65 -8.72 -14.31
N SER A 303 9.77 -7.87 -13.81
CA SER A 303 8.91 -8.18 -12.67
C SER A 303 7.54 -7.53 -12.76
N ARG A 304 6.54 -8.12 -12.10
CA ARG A 304 5.23 -7.49 -11.95
C ARG A 304 5.18 -6.52 -10.78
N VAL A 305 5.94 -6.84 -9.72
CA VAL A 305 6.14 -5.97 -8.58
C VAL A 305 7.63 -5.92 -8.22
N LEU A 306 8.15 -4.72 -8.01
CA LEU A 306 9.46 -4.47 -7.41
C LEU A 306 9.24 -3.97 -5.98
N ILE A 307 9.89 -4.62 -5.01
CA ILE A 307 9.83 -4.23 -3.60
C ILE A 307 11.17 -3.61 -3.21
N ASP A 308 11.14 -2.41 -2.63
CA ASP A 308 12.31 -1.80 -1.98
C ASP A 308 12.31 -2.13 -0.49
N ALA A 309 13.27 -2.97 -0.11
CA ALA A 309 13.59 -3.33 1.27
C ALA A 309 15.03 -2.94 1.63
N THR A 310 15.63 -1.98 0.91
CA THR A 310 16.97 -1.49 1.20
C THR A 310 16.97 -0.59 2.45
N GLU A 311 18.06 -0.59 3.20
CA GLU A 311 18.18 0.15 4.47
C GLU A 311 17.99 1.67 4.33
N TRP A 312 18.31 2.21 3.14
CA TRP A 312 18.25 3.65 2.84
C TRP A 312 17.12 4.03 1.85
N GLY A 313 16.36 3.07 1.35
CA GLY A 313 15.33 3.29 0.33
C GLY A 313 15.93 3.71 -1.01
N ASP A 314 17.02 3.08 -1.43
CA ASP A 314 17.83 3.46 -2.59
C ASP A 314 17.18 3.11 -3.94
N VAL A 315 16.11 2.30 -3.95
CA VAL A 315 15.35 2.05 -5.18
C VAL A 315 14.33 3.15 -5.44
N ILE A 316 13.81 3.80 -4.40
CA ILE A 316 12.77 4.85 -4.54
C ILE A 316 13.17 5.94 -5.56
N PRO A 317 14.38 6.55 -5.51
CA PRO A 317 14.78 7.59 -6.47
C PRO A 317 14.95 7.09 -7.91
N LEU A 318 15.09 5.78 -8.10
CA LEU A 318 15.17 5.16 -9.43
C LEU A 318 13.78 5.02 -10.08
N THR A 319 12.71 5.24 -9.31
CA THR A 319 11.32 5.25 -9.78
C THR A 319 10.82 6.68 -10.07
N VAL A 320 9.50 6.88 -10.16
CA VAL A 320 8.87 8.22 -10.17
C VAL A 320 8.10 8.50 -8.88
N ALA A 321 8.28 7.67 -7.85
CA ALA A 321 7.60 7.83 -6.57
C ALA A 321 8.16 9.06 -5.85
N ARG A 322 7.25 9.89 -5.32
CA ARG A 322 7.64 10.96 -4.40
C ARG A 322 8.01 10.36 -3.05
N TYR A 323 8.91 11.03 -2.35
CA TYR A 323 9.42 10.56 -1.07
C TYR A 323 9.83 11.70 -0.15
N ARG A 324 10.09 11.34 1.10
CA ARG A 324 10.57 12.22 2.17
C ARG A 324 11.89 11.69 2.71
N THR A 325 12.76 12.60 3.12
CA THR A 325 14.06 12.32 3.71
C THR A 325 14.32 13.34 4.82
N GLY A 326 14.58 12.88 6.05
CA GLY A 326 14.62 13.80 7.20
C GLY A 326 13.27 14.49 7.37
N ASN A 327 13.26 15.82 7.32
CA ASN A 327 12.04 16.63 7.27
C ASN A 327 11.80 17.29 5.91
N CYS A 328 12.44 16.80 4.85
CA CYS A 328 12.32 17.31 3.50
C CYS A 328 11.49 16.36 2.64
N THR A 329 10.92 16.90 1.57
CA THR A 329 10.33 16.16 0.46
C THR A 329 11.29 16.17 -0.74
N ASN A 330 11.15 15.22 -1.66
CA ASN A 330 12.08 15.07 -2.79
C ASN A 330 12.04 16.22 -3.82
N ASP A 331 11.00 17.05 -3.78
CA ASP A 331 10.88 18.32 -4.51
C ASP A 331 11.55 19.51 -3.80
N ALA A 332 11.92 19.37 -2.53
CA ALA A 332 12.52 20.43 -1.70
C ALA A 332 13.62 19.87 -0.77
N ILE A 333 14.57 19.11 -1.33
CA ILE A 333 15.67 18.51 -0.57
C ILE A 333 16.58 19.61 0.00
N ASN A 334 16.80 19.57 1.31
CA ASN A 334 17.83 20.37 1.97
C ASN A 334 18.87 19.45 2.63
N PRO A 335 20.07 19.31 2.04
CA PRO A 335 21.09 18.38 2.51
C PRO A 335 21.62 18.69 3.93
N ALA A 336 21.49 19.93 4.41
CA ALA A 336 21.94 20.34 5.73
C ALA A 336 20.97 19.96 6.85
N GLN A 337 19.75 19.51 6.53
CA GLN A 337 18.79 19.08 7.53
C GLN A 337 19.27 17.83 8.25
N ARG A 338 19.02 17.76 9.56
CA ARG A 338 19.45 16.62 10.37
C ARG A 338 18.56 15.43 10.17
N VAL A 339 19.14 14.24 10.14
CA VAL A 339 18.44 12.96 10.32
C VAL A 339 18.82 12.36 11.67
N GLN A 340 18.21 11.24 12.05
CA GLN A 340 18.64 10.52 13.25
C GLN A 340 20.12 10.13 13.15
N ALA A 341 20.84 10.24 14.27
CA ALA A 341 22.24 9.82 14.32
C ALA A 341 22.38 8.33 13.98
N ASN A 342 23.32 8.01 13.08
CA ASN A 342 23.63 6.64 12.68
C ASN A 342 24.81 6.10 13.49
N THR A 343 24.99 4.77 13.51
CA THR A 343 26.04 4.13 14.32
C THR A 343 26.70 3.01 13.52
N TRP A 344 28.02 2.99 13.39
CA TRP A 344 28.71 1.78 12.93
C TRP A 344 28.96 0.86 14.11
N THR A 345 28.37 -0.33 14.12
CA THR A 345 28.53 -1.22 15.27
C THR A 345 29.75 -2.15 15.10
N ALA A 346 30.19 -2.76 16.19
CA ALA A 346 31.13 -3.87 16.15
C ALA A 346 30.75 -4.85 17.24
N VAL A 347 30.77 -6.15 16.94
CA VAL A 347 30.63 -7.18 17.97
C VAL A 347 31.96 -7.33 18.67
N VAL A 348 31.95 -7.25 20.00
CA VAL A 348 33.11 -7.53 20.83
C VAL A 348 32.82 -8.71 21.74
N LYS A 349 33.86 -9.49 22.02
CA LYS A 349 33.78 -10.62 22.95
C LYS A 349 34.96 -10.62 23.91
N HIS A 350 34.75 -11.28 25.03
CA HIS A 350 35.79 -11.62 25.99
C HIS A 350 36.62 -12.79 25.44
N TYR A 351 37.95 -12.76 25.60
CA TYR A 351 38.88 -13.82 25.24
C TYR A 351 39.55 -14.35 26.52
N PRO A 352 39.06 -15.46 27.10
CA PRO A 352 39.47 -15.89 28.44
C PRO A 352 40.91 -16.41 28.47
N GLN A 353 41.46 -16.78 27.31
CA GLN A 353 42.83 -17.25 27.11
C GLN A 353 43.76 -16.12 26.60
N GLY A 354 43.27 -14.88 26.55
CA GLY A 354 43.97 -13.73 25.97
C GLY A 354 43.50 -13.41 24.55
N VAL A 355 43.48 -12.11 24.23
CA VAL A 355 43.14 -11.59 22.90
C VAL A 355 44.28 -11.89 21.91
N PRO A 356 44.02 -12.38 20.68
CA PRO A 356 45.03 -12.50 19.64
C PRO A 356 45.79 -11.18 19.41
N PRO A 357 47.13 -11.19 19.33
CA PRO A 357 47.93 -9.96 19.27
C PRO A 357 47.52 -8.97 18.17
N GLU A 358 47.09 -9.47 17.02
CA GLU A 358 46.63 -8.69 15.87
C GLU A 358 45.30 -7.96 16.09
N LEU A 359 44.53 -8.32 17.12
CA LEU A 359 43.27 -7.66 17.51
C LEU A 359 43.44 -6.65 18.65
N LEU A 360 44.67 -6.49 19.18
CA LEU A 360 45.00 -5.48 20.18
C LEU A 360 45.36 -4.15 19.51
N ILE A 361 44.75 -3.07 19.99
CA ILE A 361 45.01 -1.73 19.50
C ILE A 361 46.19 -1.13 20.27
N THR A 362 47.40 -1.26 19.71
CA THR A 362 48.66 -0.88 20.39
C THR A 362 49.04 0.59 20.24
N ARG A 363 48.36 1.35 19.37
CA ARG A 363 48.59 2.80 19.13
C ARG A 363 47.26 3.54 18.92
N PRO A 364 47.15 4.81 19.34
CA PRO A 364 45.95 5.62 19.14
C PRO A 364 45.55 5.65 17.65
N PRO A 365 44.28 5.32 17.30
CA PRO A 365 43.84 5.44 15.92
C PRO A 365 43.86 6.89 15.41
N PRO A 366 43.93 7.11 14.09
CA PRO A 366 43.91 8.44 13.50
C PRO A 366 42.75 9.30 14.03
N GLY A 367 43.02 10.54 14.40
CA GLY A 367 42.00 11.45 14.96
C GLY A 367 41.61 11.20 16.42
N TYR A 368 42.25 10.26 17.13
CA TYR A 368 41.99 10.06 18.57
C TYR A 368 42.62 11.19 19.40
N THR A 369 41.81 12.16 19.81
CA THR A 369 42.26 13.36 20.57
C THR A 369 41.85 13.30 22.05
N LYS A 370 42.38 14.23 22.86
CA LYS A 370 41.93 14.44 24.26
C LYS A 370 40.42 14.70 24.35
N ASN A 371 39.84 15.38 23.35
CA ASN A 371 38.40 15.67 23.32
C ASN A 371 37.57 14.41 23.04
N VAL A 372 38.04 13.54 22.13
CA VAL A 372 37.42 12.22 21.88
C VAL A 372 37.46 11.37 23.14
N HIS A 373 38.62 11.28 23.78
CA HIS A 373 38.78 10.57 25.05
C HIS A 373 37.82 11.11 26.13
N ALA A 374 37.79 12.43 26.33
CA ALA A 374 36.91 13.06 27.32
C ALA A 374 35.42 12.84 27.01
N ALA A 375 35.04 12.75 25.72
CA ALA A 375 33.68 12.43 25.33
C ALA A 375 33.27 11.02 25.77
N PHE A 376 34.15 10.03 25.58
CA PHE A 376 33.88 8.66 26.03
C PHE A 376 33.86 8.54 27.55
N ALA A 377 34.76 9.21 28.25
CA ALA A 377 34.84 9.17 29.71
C ALA A 377 33.60 9.76 30.42
N ARG A 378 32.86 10.68 29.78
CA ARG A 378 31.61 11.23 30.33
C ARG A 378 30.47 10.23 30.40
N SER A 379 30.55 9.14 29.65
CA SER A 379 29.43 8.20 29.45
C SER A 379 29.80 6.75 29.75
N LEU A 380 31.09 6.40 29.75
CA LEU A 380 31.62 5.06 30.04
C LEU A 380 32.87 5.13 30.92
N CYS A 381 32.82 4.52 32.10
CA CYS A 381 33.93 4.39 33.04
C CYS A 381 34.18 2.92 33.41
N ASP A 382 35.32 2.65 34.05
CA ASP A 382 35.61 1.32 34.58
C ASP A 382 34.76 1.05 35.84
N GLY A 383 34.41 -0.21 36.05
CA GLY A 383 33.65 -0.65 37.21
C GLY A 383 32.77 -1.87 36.94
N GLU A 384 32.43 -2.57 38.02
CA GLU A 384 31.73 -3.86 37.99
C GLU A 384 30.27 -3.78 38.48
N LYS A 385 29.86 -2.63 39.03
CA LYS A 385 28.50 -2.43 39.53
C LYS A 385 27.53 -2.13 38.37
N ILE A 386 26.41 -2.86 38.30
CA ILE A 386 25.31 -2.52 37.38
C ILE A 386 24.47 -1.38 37.98
N ASP A 387 24.41 -0.24 37.29
CA ASP A 387 23.52 0.88 37.59
C ASP A 387 23.03 1.52 36.29
N THR A 388 21.77 1.24 35.93
CA THR A 388 21.21 1.69 34.65
C THR A 388 20.75 3.15 34.66
N LYS A 389 20.73 3.80 35.83
CA LYS A 389 20.25 5.17 36.02
C LYS A 389 21.39 6.18 36.21
N ALA A 390 22.51 5.78 36.81
CA ALA A 390 23.67 6.64 36.98
C ALA A 390 24.47 6.76 35.68
N LYS A 391 25.06 7.95 35.43
CA LYS A 391 26.04 8.18 34.36
C LYS A 391 27.33 8.74 34.99
N PRO A 392 28.52 8.43 34.45
CA PRO A 392 28.81 7.49 33.34
C PRO A 392 28.42 6.03 33.68
N TRP A 393 28.17 5.22 32.66
CA TRP A 393 27.96 3.78 32.83
C TRP A 393 29.27 3.08 33.13
N THR A 394 29.23 2.11 34.04
CA THR A 394 30.34 1.16 34.26
C THR A 394 30.47 0.18 33.10
N TRP A 395 31.61 -0.50 32.98
CA TRP A 395 31.82 -1.55 31.98
C TRP A 395 30.74 -2.63 32.03
N THR A 396 30.41 -3.14 33.22
CA THR A 396 29.40 -4.19 33.40
C THR A 396 27.99 -3.71 33.05
N THR A 397 27.66 -2.44 33.32
CA THR A 397 26.41 -1.83 32.82
C THR A 397 26.41 -1.76 31.29
N PHE A 398 27.52 -1.34 30.68
CA PHE A 398 27.66 -1.14 29.23
C PHE A 398 27.53 -2.45 28.44
N ILE A 399 28.28 -3.49 28.81
CA ILE A 399 28.21 -4.77 28.09
C ILE A 399 26.82 -5.42 28.19
N GLY A 400 26.10 -5.15 29.29
CA GLY A 400 24.73 -5.63 29.49
C GLY A 400 23.65 -4.92 28.69
N TYR A 401 23.90 -3.71 28.20
CA TYR A 401 22.93 -2.96 27.40
C TYR A 401 22.59 -3.70 26.09
N ARG A 402 23.60 -4.19 25.38
CA ARG A 402 23.50 -4.85 24.07
C ARG A 402 24.10 -6.27 24.06
N ALA A 403 24.07 -6.91 25.22
CA ALA A 403 24.58 -8.28 25.42
C ALA A 403 23.98 -9.26 24.41
N MET A 404 24.79 -10.25 24.03
CA MET A 404 24.45 -11.31 23.10
C MET A 404 24.70 -12.69 23.72
N PRO A 405 23.99 -13.74 23.26
CA PRO A 405 24.41 -15.11 23.53
C PRO A 405 25.83 -15.37 22.98
N ASP A 406 26.53 -16.35 23.54
CA ASP A 406 27.90 -16.72 23.12
C ASP A 406 28.02 -18.23 22.96
N SER A 407 27.64 -18.75 21.79
CA SER A 407 27.75 -20.19 21.50
C SER A 407 29.17 -20.69 21.25
N SER A 408 30.18 -19.83 21.37
CA SER A 408 31.59 -20.26 21.38
C SER A 408 32.03 -20.87 22.72
N ARG A 409 31.20 -20.77 23.77
CA ARG A 409 31.49 -21.26 25.13
C ARG A 409 30.43 -22.25 25.61
N PRO A 410 30.80 -23.25 26.42
CA PRO A 410 29.84 -24.17 27.02
C PRO A 410 29.07 -23.50 28.19
N GLY A 411 27.74 -23.59 28.18
CA GLY A 411 26.89 -23.14 29.29
C GLY A 411 26.75 -21.61 29.42
N ASN A 412 26.23 -21.16 30.57
CA ASN A 412 25.70 -19.80 30.79
C ASN A 412 26.51 -18.94 31.79
N SER A 413 27.77 -19.27 32.07
CA SER A 413 28.61 -18.60 33.07
C SER A 413 29.94 -18.16 32.45
N PRO A 414 30.43 -16.90 32.56
CA PRO A 414 29.92 -15.68 33.25
C PRO A 414 28.76 -14.99 32.50
N PRO A 415 28.06 -13.99 33.10
CA PRO A 415 26.72 -13.59 32.62
C PRO A 415 26.69 -12.97 31.22
N ILE A 416 27.77 -12.30 30.80
CA ILE A 416 27.86 -11.60 29.51
C ILE A 416 29.31 -11.63 29.00
N THR A 417 29.55 -12.33 27.90
CA THR A 417 30.87 -12.47 27.28
C THR A 417 30.92 -11.94 25.85
N ARG A 418 29.79 -11.49 25.31
CA ARG A 418 29.63 -10.98 23.96
C ARG A 418 28.61 -9.84 23.95
N THR A 419 28.88 -8.78 23.20
CA THR A 419 28.01 -7.60 23.08
C THR A 419 28.33 -6.85 21.80
N HIS A 420 27.43 -5.99 21.30
CA HIS A 420 27.77 -5.05 20.22
C HIS A 420 27.93 -3.63 20.73
N LEU A 421 28.90 -2.91 20.16
CA LEU A 421 29.16 -1.50 20.42
C LEU A 421 28.11 -0.63 19.72
N ASN A 422 27.03 -0.32 20.44
CA ASN A 422 25.95 0.56 19.98
C ASN A 422 25.47 1.47 21.12
N TYR A 423 26.46 2.15 21.71
CA TYR A 423 26.31 3.21 22.70
C TYR A 423 27.64 3.97 22.74
N ASN A 424 27.59 5.30 22.84
CA ASN A 424 28.75 6.19 22.85
C ASN A 424 29.44 6.43 21.49
N ASN A 425 29.04 5.71 20.44
CA ASN A 425 29.59 5.80 19.09
C ASN A 425 28.60 6.36 18.04
N ASP A 426 27.46 6.92 18.46
CA ASP A 426 26.51 7.55 17.53
C ASP A 426 27.13 8.75 16.80
N HIS A 427 26.93 8.85 15.50
CA HIS A 427 27.45 9.90 14.66
C HIS A 427 26.31 10.82 14.18
N PRO A 428 26.42 12.15 14.33
CA PRO A 428 25.44 13.07 13.78
C PRO A 428 25.32 12.92 12.27
N SER A 429 24.08 12.79 11.78
CA SER A 429 23.80 12.50 10.38
C SER A 429 22.90 13.56 9.77
N THR A 430 22.99 13.74 8.45
CA THR A 430 22.18 14.71 7.70
C THR A 430 21.53 14.10 6.48
N VAL A 431 20.58 14.82 5.87
CA VAL A 431 19.94 14.43 4.60
C VAL A 431 20.99 14.20 3.49
N ALA A 432 22.13 14.90 3.53
CA ALA A 432 23.20 14.76 2.55
C ALA A 432 23.69 13.32 2.36
N GLU A 433 23.88 12.55 3.44
CA GLU A 433 24.40 11.18 3.34
C GLU A 433 23.34 10.17 2.88
N ILE A 434 22.06 10.50 3.01
CA ILE A 434 20.98 9.71 2.41
C ILE A 434 20.97 9.95 0.90
N GLU A 435 21.03 11.22 0.47
CA GLU A 435 20.86 11.62 -0.92
C GLU A 435 22.11 11.47 -1.81
N ASP A 436 23.31 11.50 -1.24
CA ASP A 436 24.59 11.44 -1.97
C ASP A 436 25.45 10.25 -1.49
N LEU A 437 25.74 9.32 -2.39
CA LEU A 437 26.51 8.11 -2.09
C LEU A 437 27.98 8.39 -1.71
N ALA A 438 28.61 9.43 -2.27
CA ALA A 438 29.98 9.78 -1.92
C ALA A 438 30.03 10.38 -0.50
N ARG A 439 29.06 11.23 -0.16
CA ARG A 439 28.88 11.72 1.22
C ARG A 439 28.57 10.59 2.17
N ARG A 440 27.72 9.64 1.79
CA ARG A 440 27.43 8.42 2.56
C ARG A 440 28.70 7.66 2.91
N ARG A 441 29.52 7.33 1.91
CA ARG A 441 30.79 6.61 2.10
C ARG A 441 31.76 7.34 3.02
N ALA A 442 31.83 8.67 2.95
CA ALA A 442 32.64 9.46 3.86
C ALA A 442 32.12 9.35 5.31
N THR A 443 30.81 9.56 5.52
CA THR A 443 30.20 9.41 6.85
C THR A 443 30.37 7.98 7.39
N ASP A 444 30.22 6.96 6.56
CA ASP A 444 30.41 5.55 6.94
C ASP A 444 31.82 5.29 7.48
N ARG A 445 32.84 5.86 6.82
CA ARG A 445 34.25 5.81 7.27
C ARG A 445 34.44 6.54 8.60
N ASP A 446 33.83 7.71 8.78
CA ASP A 446 33.87 8.47 10.05
C ASP A 446 33.21 7.69 11.21
N MET A 447 32.09 7.02 10.95
CA MET A 447 31.42 6.16 11.93
C MET A 447 32.28 4.96 12.33
N ARG A 448 32.89 4.27 11.35
CA ARG A 448 33.83 3.17 11.61
C ARG A 448 35.00 3.64 12.46
N LEU A 449 35.58 4.79 12.12
CA LEU A 449 36.71 5.36 12.86
C LEU A 449 36.32 5.69 14.31
N LYS A 450 35.13 6.24 14.54
CA LYS A 450 34.61 6.50 15.89
C LYS A 450 34.43 5.22 16.71
N THR A 451 33.99 4.13 16.08
CA THR A 451 33.89 2.82 16.75
C THR A 451 35.25 2.22 17.06
N LEU A 452 36.24 2.42 16.18
CA LEU A 452 37.64 2.06 16.45
C LEU A 452 38.22 2.89 17.60
N HIS A 453 37.89 4.18 17.70
CA HIS A 453 38.24 5.03 18.85
C HIS A 453 37.65 4.51 20.16
N LEU A 454 36.38 4.07 20.14
CA LEU A 454 35.72 3.50 21.32
C LEU A 454 36.40 2.19 21.74
N LEU A 455 36.73 1.31 20.79
CA LEU A 455 37.43 0.06 21.09
C LEU A 455 38.83 0.32 21.67
N TYR A 456 39.55 1.33 21.15
CA TYR A 456 40.83 1.76 21.71
C TYR A 456 40.66 2.24 23.16
N TYR A 457 39.68 3.12 23.42
CA TYR A 457 39.37 3.59 24.78
C TYR A 457 39.07 2.44 25.75
N ILE A 458 38.32 1.43 25.31
CA ILE A 458 38.00 0.23 26.10
C ILE A 458 39.28 -0.55 26.46
N GLN A 459 40.15 -0.84 25.49
CA GLN A 459 41.35 -1.64 25.73
C GLN A 459 42.42 -0.87 26.53
N THR A 460 42.56 0.44 26.32
CA THR A 460 43.63 1.23 26.94
C THR A 460 43.21 1.93 28.23
N THR A 461 42.09 2.66 28.21
CA THR A 461 41.67 3.49 29.34
C THR A 461 40.94 2.66 30.39
N LEU A 462 40.03 1.78 29.96
CA LEU A 462 39.32 0.87 30.88
C LEU A 462 40.12 -0.38 31.21
N GLY A 463 41.27 -0.59 30.56
CA GLY A 463 42.16 -1.72 30.79
C GLY A 463 41.60 -3.09 30.36
N LYS A 464 40.51 -3.13 29.59
CA LYS A 464 39.84 -4.37 29.15
C LYS A 464 40.56 -5.01 27.95
N LYS A 465 41.84 -5.34 28.13
CA LYS A 465 42.71 -5.97 27.11
C LYS A 465 42.35 -7.43 26.82
N ASP A 466 41.49 -8.00 27.65
CA ASP A 466 40.83 -9.30 27.49
C ASP A 466 39.58 -9.22 26.58
N TRP A 467 39.20 -8.02 26.11
CA TRP A 467 38.11 -7.80 25.16
C TRP A 467 38.60 -7.22 23.84
N ALA A 468 38.09 -7.77 22.74
CA ALA A 468 38.36 -7.27 21.39
C ALA A 468 37.18 -7.56 20.47
N VAL A 469 37.26 -7.07 19.23
CA VAL A 469 36.31 -7.44 18.17
C VAL A 469 36.20 -8.96 18.06
N ALA A 470 34.99 -9.47 17.88
CA ALA A 470 34.73 -10.89 17.74
C ALA A 470 35.21 -11.36 16.36
N ASN A 471 36.20 -12.24 16.34
CA ASN A 471 36.81 -12.78 15.11
C ASN A 471 36.08 -14.02 14.55
N ASP A 472 34.98 -14.43 15.16
CA ASP A 472 34.21 -15.63 14.83
C ASP A 472 32.80 -15.34 14.30
N GLU A 473 32.44 -14.08 14.09
CA GLU A 473 31.16 -13.71 13.46
C GLU A 473 31.15 -13.97 11.94
N GLY A 474 32.31 -14.04 11.29
CA GLY A 474 32.40 -14.23 9.83
C GLY A 474 32.28 -12.95 9.01
N TYR A 475 32.35 -11.77 9.64
CA TYR A 475 32.39 -10.48 8.92
C TYR A 475 33.66 -10.29 8.08
N ASP A 476 34.69 -11.09 8.34
CA ASP A 476 35.88 -11.15 7.51
C ASP A 476 35.58 -11.88 6.19
N SER A 477 34.77 -11.21 5.36
CA SER A 477 34.18 -11.73 4.14
C SER A 477 34.78 -11.06 2.90
N PRO A 478 34.66 -11.66 1.70
CA PRO A 478 35.17 -11.05 0.48
C PRO A 478 34.64 -9.63 0.22
N TYR A 479 33.36 -9.37 0.51
CA TYR A 479 32.78 -8.03 0.37
C TYR A 479 33.41 -7.05 1.37
N ASN A 480 33.46 -7.42 2.65
CA ASN A 480 33.95 -6.52 3.70
C ASN A 480 35.45 -6.22 3.52
N ARG A 481 36.26 -7.22 3.16
CA ARG A 481 37.68 -7.03 2.83
C ARG A 481 37.87 -6.01 1.71
N ALA A 482 37.10 -6.13 0.62
CA ALA A 482 37.18 -5.19 -0.50
C ALA A 482 36.84 -3.75 -0.07
N GLU A 483 35.79 -3.56 0.73
CA GLU A 483 35.40 -2.24 1.25
C GLU A 483 36.45 -1.64 2.20
N ILE A 484 37.02 -2.46 3.09
CA ILE A 484 38.08 -2.02 4.00
C ILE A 484 39.37 -1.73 3.25
N ASP A 485 39.81 -2.58 2.33
CA ASP A 485 41.03 -2.37 1.56
C ASP A 485 40.95 -1.12 0.67
N ALA A 486 39.77 -0.83 0.11
CA ALA A 486 39.52 0.42 -0.61
C ALA A 486 39.68 1.64 0.32
N TRP A 487 39.18 1.56 1.55
CA TRP A 487 39.39 2.63 2.54
C TRP A 487 40.85 2.78 2.97
N LEU A 488 41.57 1.67 3.20
CA LEU A 488 42.99 1.68 3.56
C LEU A 488 43.87 2.26 2.45
N LYS A 489 43.48 2.08 1.18
CA LYS A 489 44.16 2.72 0.05
C LYS A 489 44.03 4.25 0.10
N ASP A 490 42.85 4.75 0.45
CA ASP A 490 42.59 6.19 0.58
C ASP A 490 43.19 6.78 1.86
N GLN A 491 43.38 5.95 2.91
CA GLN A 491 43.87 6.36 4.22
C GLN A 491 44.90 5.35 4.79
N PRO A 492 46.17 5.40 4.34
CA PRO A 492 47.18 4.37 4.64
C PRO A 492 47.59 4.26 6.12
N ASP A 493 47.42 5.31 6.92
CA ASP A 493 47.68 5.31 8.37
C ASP A 493 46.75 4.38 9.16
N LEU A 494 45.66 3.90 8.53
CA LEU A 494 44.79 2.87 9.09
C LEU A 494 45.28 1.43 8.87
N ALA A 495 46.29 1.20 8.02
CA ALA A 495 46.79 -0.14 7.71
C ALA A 495 47.10 -1.03 8.95
N PRO A 496 47.62 -0.50 10.08
CA PRO A 496 47.85 -1.29 11.29
C PRO A 496 46.60 -1.88 11.93
N TYR A 497 45.42 -1.32 11.66
CA TYR A 497 44.14 -1.75 12.23
C TYR A 497 43.38 -2.69 11.29
N ARG A 498 43.95 -3.04 10.14
CA ARG A 498 43.34 -3.92 9.13
C ARG A 498 42.75 -5.21 9.72
N PRO A 499 43.46 -5.99 10.57
CA PRO A 499 42.89 -7.22 11.13
C PRO A 499 41.63 -6.97 11.98
N ILE A 500 41.55 -5.82 12.65
CA ILE A 500 40.39 -5.43 13.46
C ILE A 500 39.24 -4.99 12.57
N LEU A 501 39.53 -4.16 11.56
CA LEU A 501 38.53 -3.58 10.66
C LEU A 501 37.82 -4.64 9.80
N TYR A 502 38.50 -5.72 9.41
CA TYR A 502 37.88 -6.85 8.72
C TYR A 502 36.79 -7.56 9.55
N HIS A 503 36.81 -7.40 10.88
CA HIS A 503 35.81 -7.99 11.77
C HIS A 503 34.71 -7.00 12.21
N PHE A 504 34.72 -5.76 11.71
CA PHE A 504 33.60 -4.84 11.92
C PHE A 504 32.38 -5.29 11.10
N SER A 505 31.17 -4.88 11.53
CA SER A 505 29.93 -5.13 10.79
C SER A 505 30.05 -4.62 9.34
N VAL A 506 29.29 -5.18 8.40
CA VAL A 506 29.44 -4.85 6.97
C VAL A 506 28.73 -3.57 6.55
N MET A 507 27.73 -3.14 7.31
CA MET A 507 26.96 -1.92 7.07
C MET A 507 26.67 -1.18 8.39
N PRO A 508 26.29 0.11 8.36
CA PRO A 508 25.94 0.85 9.57
C PRO A 508 24.52 0.55 10.04
N TYR A 509 24.24 0.83 11.31
CA TYR A 509 22.88 0.96 11.81
C TYR A 509 22.30 2.31 11.36
N THR A 510 21.54 2.25 10.27
CA THR A 510 20.80 3.39 9.74
C THR A 510 19.43 3.51 10.39
N ARG A 511 19.11 4.68 10.96
CA ARG A 511 17.83 4.90 11.68
C ARG A 511 16.76 5.62 10.85
N GLU A 512 17.14 6.31 9.78
CA GLU A 512 16.23 6.97 8.85
C GLU A 512 16.54 6.57 7.41
N SER A 513 15.49 6.24 6.66
CA SER A 513 15.52 5.95 5.23
C SER A 513 14.81 7.07 4.45
N ARG A 514 14.93 7.06 3.12
CA ARG A 514 13.90 7.65 2.25
C ARG A 514 12.56 6.95 2.53
N ARG A 515 11.48 7.72 2.66
CA ARG A 515 10.13 7.24 2.98
C ARG A 515 9.17 7.65 1.88
N ILE A 516 8.46 6.70 1.27
CA ILE A 516 7.54 7.03 0.17
C ILE A 516 6.44 8.00 0.63
N ILE A 517 5.88 8.77 -0.30
CA ILE A 517 4.58 9.41 -0.13
C ILE A 517 3.52 8.41 -0.61
N GLY A 518 2.82 7.79 0.35
CA GLY A 518 1.77 6.82 0.10
C GLY A 518 0.35 7.39 0.15
N LEU A 519 -0.65 6.53 -0.05
CA LEU A 519 -2.07 6.90 0.05
C LEU A 519 -2.48 7.36 1.46
N HIS A 520 -1.78 6.86 2.49
CA HIS A 520 -1.82 7.38 3.86
C HIS A 520 -0.39 7.62 4.34
N THR A 521 -0.19 8.58 5.23
CA THR A 521 1.10 8.78 5.92
C THR A 521 0.85 8.60 7.41
N LEU A 522 1.38 7.50 7.98
CA LEU A 522 1.24 7.22 9.40
C LEU A 522 1.96 8.29 10.24
N VAL A 523 1.30 8.84 11.25
CA VAL A 523 1.83 9.94 12.09
C VAL A 523 1.89 9.55 13.56
N ALA A 524 2.71 10.26 14.35
CA ALA A 524 2.92 9.95 15.77
C ALA A 524 1.64 9.91 16.61
N ARG A 525 0.71 10.86 16.40
CA ARG A 525 -0.59 10.89 17.11
C ARG A 525 -1.48 9.67 16.85
N GLU A 526 -1.38 9.06 15.67
CA GLU A 526 -2.18 7.88 15.31
C GLU A 526 -1.66 6.61 16.00
N ILE A 527 -0.37 6.60 16.32
CA ILE A 527 0.26 5.51 17.06
C ILE A 527 0.30 5.78 18.55
N GLU A 528 -0.03 6.96 19.07
CA GLU A 528 0.10 7.29 20.49
C GLU A 528 -0.71 6.36 21.42
N ARG A 529 -0.12 5.99 22.58
CA ARG A 529 -0.78 5.16 23.61
C ARG A 529 -0.99 5.91 24.92
N PHE A 530 -0.33 7.07 25.12
CA PHE A 530 -0.54 7.93 26.28
C PHE A 530 -0.27 9.40 25.92
N PRO A 531 -1.14 10.35 26.33
CA PRO A 531 -2.39 10.17 27.08
C PRO A 531 -3.56 9.63 26.22
N GLY A 532 -3.39 9.53 24.90
CA GLY A 532 -4.39 9.04 23.96
C GLY A 532 -4.54 7.51 23.88
N LYS A 533 -5.09 7.04 22.76
CA LYS A 533 -5.15 5.63 22.36
C LYS A 533 -4.84 5.53 20.87
N PRO A 534 -4.23 4.43 20.39
CA PRO A 534 -3.88 4.30 18.99
C PRO A 534 -5.16 4.29 18.14
N THR A 535 -5.10 4.97 17.00
CA THR A 535 -6.19 4.97 16.01
C THR A 535 -6.43 3.54 15.54
N ARG A 536 -7.70 3.10 15.48
CA ARG A 536 -8.07 1.81 14.89
C ARG A 536 -8.24 1.97 13.38
N PHE A 537 -7.48 1.21 12.60
CA PHE A 537 -7.63 1.14 11.15
C PHE A 537 -8.25 -0.19 10.74
N PRO A 538 -9.43 -0.19 10.09
CA PRO A 538 -10.04 -1.41 9.55
C PRO A 538 -9.14 -2.16 8.57
N HIS A 539 -8.25 -1.44 7.88
CA HIS A 539 -7.30 -1.97 6.90
C HIS A 539 -5.88 -2.15 7.47
N ALA A 540 -5.73 -2.33 8.79
CA ALA A 540 -4.43 -2.66 9.39
C ALA A 540 -3.91 -3.99 8.84
N VAL A 541 -2.66 -4.01 8.37
CA VAL A 541 -1.99 -5.20 7.80
C VAL A 541 -0.64 -5.50 8.47
N ALA A 542 -0.19 -4.66 9.39
CA ALA A 542 0.94 -4.97 10.26
C ALA A 542 0.74 -4.23 11.59
N LEU A 543 1.41 -4.70 12.66
CA LEU A 543 1.37 -4.06 13.96
C LEU A 543 2.78 -3.68 14.44
N GLY A 544 2.97 -2.40 14.73
CA GLY A 544 4.10 -1.90 15.50
C GLY A 544 3.91 -2.13 17.01
N ASP A 545 4.96 -1.97 17.81
CA ASP A 545 4.79 -1.94 19.27
C ASP A 545 5.79 -1.08 20.09
N TYR A 546 6.81 -0.51 19.44
CA TYR A 546 7.85 0.23 20.15
C TYR A 546 7.41 1.66 20.54
N ALA A 547 8.19 2.27 21.43
CA ALA A 547 8.07 3.68 21.76
C ALA A 547 8.58 4.55 20.60
N VAL A 548 8.13 5.79 20.53
CA VAL A 548 8.76 6.78 19.65
C VAL A 548 10.16 7.13 20.19
N ASP A 549 11.21 6.73 19.46
CA ASP A 549 12.62 6.93 19.83
C ASP A 549 13.45 7.54 18.69
N LEU A 550 13.79 8.83 18.82
CA LEU A 550 14.57 9.59 17.83
C LEU A 550 15.92 10.03 18.42
N HIS A 551 17.00 9.72 17.71
CA HIS A 551 18.37 10.04 18.13
C HIS A 551 18.88 11.37 17.54
N GLY A 552 19.22 12.34 18.39
CA GLY A 552 19.99 13.53 18.01
C GLY A 552 19.23 14.70 17.36
N SER A 553 17.90 14.63 17.22
CA SER A 553 17.08 15.66 16.53
C SER A 553 15.62 15.77 17.02
N MET A 554 15.38 15.71 18.34
CA MET A 554 14.02 15.88 18.92
C MET A 554 13.73 17.34 19.30
N THR A 555 13.65 18.22 18.31
CA THR A 555 13.21 19.62 18.52
C THR A 555 12.20 20.03 17.46
N PRO A 556 11.34 21.03 17.73
CA PRO A 556 10.32 21.48 16.77
C PRO A 556 10.88 21.83 15.38
N LYS A 557 12.12 22.33 15.31
CA LYS A 557 12.80 22.67 14.05
C LYS A 557 12.98 21.50 13.08
N TYR A 558 13.07 20.27 13.60
CA TYR A 558 13.37 19.07 12.80
C TYR A 558 12.15 18.18 12.56
N LEU A 559 10.95 18.64 12.96
CA LEU A 559 9.69 17.99 12.65
C LEU A 559 9.32 18.15 11.18
N GLU A 560 8.50 17.23 10.69
CA GLU A 560 7.85 17.34 9.38
C GLU A 560 6.61 18.23 9.48
N GLU A 561 6.71 19.44 8.94
CA GLU A 561 5.61 20.40 8.94
C GLU A 561 4.35 19.80 8.28
N GLY A 562 3.19 20.00 8.91
CA GLY A 562 1.91 19.45 8.47
C GLY A 562 1.65 17.99 8.83
N LEU A 563 2.68 17.23 9.25
CA LEU A 563 2.54 15.84 9.69
C LEU A 563 2.72 15.67 11.19
N ASP A 564 3.83 16.19 11.72
CA ASP A 564 4.24 16.11 13.13
C ASP A 564 4.05 17.47 13.82
N ARG A 565 3.76 17.43 15.13
CA ARG A 565 3.55 18.62 15.96
C ARG A 565 4.53 18.68 17.13
N PRO A 566 4.85 19.87 17.67
CA PRO A 566 5.68 20.00 18.87
C PRO A 566 5.17 19.14 20.03
N GLU A 567 3.85 19.00 20.16
CA GLU A 567 3.22 18.20 21.20
C GLU A 567 3.41 16.70 20.98
N ASP A 568 3.84 16.23 19.82
CA ASP A 568 4.14 14.81 19.54
C ASP A 568 5.52 14.41 20.09
N ILE A 569 6.39 15.38 20.39
CA ILE A 569 7.73 15.13 20.95
C ILE A 569 7.58 14.54 22.37
N PRO A 570 8.24 13.41 22.70
CA PRO A 570 8.28 12.90 24.07
C PRO A 570 8.96 13.90 25.03
N THR A 571 8.24 14.36 26.06
CA THR A 571 8.67 15.46 26.96
C THR A 571 9.46 15.04 28.21
N GLU A 572 9.56 13.74 28.50
CA GLU A 572 10.19 13.23 29.74
C GLU A 572 11.21 12.10 29.50
N LYS A 573 10.75 10.84 29.57
CA LYS A 573 11.55 9.61 29.55
C LYS A 573 11.16 8.75 28.35
N PHE A 574 12.05 7.86 27.93
CA PHE A 574 11.74 6.83 26.94
C PHE A 574 10.41 6.13 27.28
N GLY A 575 9.52 6.03 26.29
CA GLY A 575 8.19 5.44 26.46
C GLY A 575 7.16 6.32 27.17
N SER A 576 7.42 7.61 27.42
CA SER A 576 6.45 8.52 28.06
C SER A 576 5.14 8.69 27.28
N ARG A 577 5.16 8.48 25.95
CA ARG A 577 3.97 8.45 25.09
C ARG A 577 3.38 7.05 24.88
N GLY A 578 3.84 6.10 25.69
CA GLY A 578 3.40 4.72 25.72
C GLY A 578 4.21 3.75 24.86
N VAL A 579 4.02 2.47 25.17
CA VAL A 579 4.63 1.29 24.53
C VAL A 579 3.52 0.24 24.36
N GLY A 580 3.60 -0.61 23.34
CA GLY A 580 2.58 -1.64 23.04
C GLY A 580 1.98 -1.51 21.65
N PRO A 581 1.05 -2.37 21.25
CA PRO A 581 0.57 -2.46 19.86
C PRO A 581 0.06 -1.14 19.28
N PHE A 582 0.36 -0.90 18.01
CA PHE A 582 -0.28 0.11 17.17
C PHE A 582 -0.36 -0.39 15.72
N PRO A 583 -1.37 0.01 14.95
CA PRO A 583 -1.58 -0.52 13.61
C PRO A 583 -0.79 0.24 12.55
N ILE A 584 -0.44 -0.47 11.48
CA ILE A 584 0.11 0.07 10.25
C ILE A 584 -0.87 -0.29 9.12
N PRO A 585 -1.58 0.70 8.53
CA PRO A 585 -2.61 0.44 7.52
C PRO A 585 -2.01 0.11 6.15
N PHE A 586 -2.76 -0.66 5.35
CA PHE A 586 -2.42 -1.04 3.97
C PHE A 586 -2.00 0.15 3.10
N GLU A 587 -2.67 1.28 3.27
CA GLU A 587 -2.46 2.51 2.52
C GLU A 587 -1.05 3.10 2.71
N CYS A 588 -0.33 2.75 3.79
CA CYS A 588 1.06 3.16 4.00
C CYS A 588 2.05 2.48 3.04
N PHE A 589 1.66 1.37 2.43
CA PHE A 589 2.48 0.59 1.50
C PHE A 589 2.25 0.98 0.04
N ILE A 590 1.20 1.73 -0.27
CA ILE A 590 0.81 2.03 -1.65
C ILE A 590 1.29 3.44 -2.04
N PRO A 591 2.24 3.60 -2.99
CA PRO A 591 2.67 4.91 -3.46
C PRO A 591 1.53 5.72 -4.09
N GLU A 592 1.51 7.04 -3.89
CA GLU A 592 0.41 7.90 -4.37
C GLU A 592 0.14 7.76 -5.89
N LYS A 593 1.20 7.65 -6.69
CA LYS A 593 1.15 7.76 -8.16
C LYS A 593 1.84 6.62 -8.92
N VAL A 594 2.56 5.74 -8.22
CA VAL A 594 3.35 4.66 -8.85
C VAL A 594 2.67 3.32 -8.63
N ASP A 595 2.68 2.49 -9.67
CA ASP A 595 2.21 1.11 -9.65
C ASP A 595 3.37 0.14 -9.85
N GLY A 596 3.19 -1.13 -9.52
CA GLY A 596 4.25 -2.16 -9.63
C GLY A 596 5.43 -1.96 -8.67
N PHE A 597 5.30 -1.10 -7.66
CA PHE A 597 6.34 -0.80 -6.68
C PHE A 597 5.78 -0.77 -5.24
N LEU A 598 6.50 -1.34 -4.28
CA LEU A 598 6.14 -1.32 -2.85
C LEU A 598 7.37 -1.08 -1.94
N PRO A 599 7.23 -0.37 -0.81
CA PRO A 599 8.19 -0.35 0.28
C PRO A 599 8.00 -1.58 1.20
N ALA A 600 9.06 -2.03 1.87
CA ALA A 600 9.01 -3.14 2.82
C ALA A 600 9.93 -2.99 4.04
N GLU A 601 10.53 -1.82 4.24
CA GLU A 601 11.49 -1.55 5.33
C GLU A 601 11.10 -0.24 6.03
N LYS A 602 12.07 0.54 6.52
CA LYS A 602 11.88 1.88 7.14
C LYS A 602 11.27 2.91 6.16
N ASN A 603 11.09 2.51 4.91
CA ASN A 603 10.75 3.33 3.76
C ASN A 603 9.26 3.38 3.41
N ILE A 604 8.39 2.77 4.25
CA ILE A 604 6.93 2.93 4.14
C ILE A 604 6.50 4.40 4.31
N SER A 605 5.25 4.72 3.96
CA SER A 605 4.71 6.07 4.11
C SER A 605 4.39 6.38 5.57
N GLN A 606 5.29 7.12 6.21
CA GLN A 606 5.20 7.51 7.61
C GLN A 606 5.94 8.82 7.86
N SER A 607 5.50 9.55 8.89
CA SER A 607 6.22 10.72 9.38
C SER A 607 7.51 10.30 10.07
N ARG A 608 8.43 11.26 10.19
CA ARG A 608 9.71 11.09 10.87
C ARG A 608 9.51 10.66 12.31
N MET A 609 8.52 11.22 13.01
CA MET A 609 8.25 10.85 14.39
C MET A 609 7.69 9.43 14.49
N ALA A 610 6.76 9.04 13.60
CA ALA A 610 6.25 7.66 13.54
C ALA A 610 7.35 6.64 13.20
N ASN A 611 8.30 7.00 12.31
CA ASN A 611 9.48 6.18 11.98
C ASN A 611 10.29 5.79 13.23
N GLY A 612 10.31 6.64 14.27
CA GLY A 612 10.95 6.33 15.55
C GLY A 612 10.44 5.06 16.23
N ALA A 613 9.21 4.64 15.94
CA ALA A 613 8.55 3.48 16.54
C ALA A 613 8.39 2.27 15.60
N THR A 614 8.53 2.45 14.28
CA THR A 614 8.30 1.41 13.26
C THR A 614 9.58 0.82 12.67
N ARG A 615 10.72 1.49 12.84
CA ARG A 615 11.99 1.17 12.15
C ARG A 615 12.74 -0.07 12.65
N LEU A 616 12.18 -0.83 13.56
CA LEU A 616 12.90 -1.90 14.27
C LEU A 616 12.61 -3.28 13.67
N GLN A 617 13.49 -4.23 13.96
CA GLN A 617 13.58 -5.54 13.34
C GLN A 617 12.25 -6.32 13.36
N PRO A 618 11.49 -6.36 14.49
CA PRO A 618 10.21 -7.06 14.51
C PRO A 618 9.19 -6.41 13.57
N HIS A 619 9.09 -5.08 13.59
CA HIS A 619 8.08 -4.35 12.83
C HIS A 619 8.42 -4.34 11.34
N THR A 620 9.69 -4.16 10.98
CA THR A 620 10.16 -4.24 9.59
C THR A 620 9.93 -5.63 9.01
N MET A 621 10.15 -6.70 9.78
CA MET A 621 9.79 -8.07 9.35
C MET A 621 8.29 -8.23 9.07
N LEU A 622 7.43 -7.72 9.95
CA LEU A 622 5.96 -7.79 9.78
C LEU A 622 5.47 -6.89 8.63
N MET A 623 6.06 -5.70 8.46
CA MET A 623 5.81 -4.83 7.30
C MET A 623 6.25 -5.50 6.00
N GLY A 624 7.40 -6.17 6.01
CA GLY A 624 7.87 -7.01 4.92
C GLY A 624 6.89 -8.13 4.60
N GLN A 625 6.44 -8.87 5.61
CA GLN A 625 5.42 -9.91 5.47
C GLN A 625 4.16 -9.35 4.79
N ALA A 626 3.66 -8.20 5.24
CA ALA A 626 2.53 -7.52 4.61
C ALA A 626 2.81 -7.16 3.14
N ALA A 627 3.95 -6.53 2.84
CA ALA A 627 4.33 -6.17 1.46
C ALA A 627 4.43 -7.39 0.54
N GLY A 628 4.97 -8.51 1.04
CA GLY A 628 5.01 -9.80 0.33
C GLY A 628 3.62 -10.35 0.01
N ALA A 629 2.69 -10.29 0.97
CA ALA A 629 1.29 -10.70 0.75
C ALA A 629 0.57 -9.79 -0.26
N ILE A 630 0.76 -8.48 -0.17
CA ILE A 630 0.20 -7.49 -1.12
C ILE A 630 0.69 -7.82 -2.54
N ALA A 631 2.00 -7.96 -2.72
CA ALA A 631 2.60 -8.26 -4.02
C ALA A 631 2.09 -9.60 -4.58
N ALA A 632 2.06 -10.65 -3.74
CA ALA A 632 1.64 -11.97 -4.18
C ALA A 632 0.18 -12.03 -4.62
N LEU A 633 -0.73 -11.40 -3.85
CA LEU A 633 -2.14 -11.35 -4.19
C LEU A 633 -2.41 -10.50 -5.43
N ALA A 634 -1.72 -9.36 -5.57
CA ALA A 634 -1.83 -8.50 -6.75
C ALA A 634 -1.39 -9.25 -8.02
N VAL A 635 -0.27 -9.97 -7.96
CA VAL A 635 0.19 -10.83 -9.05
C VAL A 635 -0.80 -11.94 -9.34
N GLN A 636 -1.22 -12.69 -8.32
CA GLN A 636 -2.14 -13.81 -8.46
C GLN A 636 -3.46 -13.40 -9.13
N ARG A 637 -3.95 -12.18 -8.84
CA ARG A 637 -5.20 -11.64 -9.37
C ARG A 637 -5.02 -10.83 -10.65
N ASN A 638 -3.79 -10.67 -11.12
CA ASN A 638 -3.47 -9.86 -12.29
C ASN A 638 -3.96 -8.39 -12.17
N ILE A 639 -3.87 -7.81 -10.96
CA ILE A 639 -4.26 -6.42 -10.69
C ILE A 639 -3.08 -5.62 -10.14
N ARG A 640 -3.22 -4.30 -10.07
CA ARG A 640 -2.22 -3.43 -9.45
C ARG A 640 -2.34 -3.52 -7.93
N PRO A 641 -1.26 -3.37 -7.15
CA PRO A 641 -1.33 -3.37 -5.69
C PRO A 641 -2.38 -2.41 -5.13
N ARG A 642 -2.55 -1.21 -5.72
CA ARG A 642 -3.55 -0.22 -5.28
C ARG A 642 -5.01 -0.65 -5.45
N ASP A 643 -5.27 -1.59 -6.36
CA ASP A 643 -6.63 -2.06 -6.67
C ASP A 643 -7.04 -3.25 -5.79
N LEU A 644 -6.10 -3.82 -5.03
CA LEU A 644 -6.35 -4.94 -4.12
C LEU A 644 -7.20 -4.49 -2.93
N ASP A 645 -8.18 -5.30 -2.55
CA ASP A 645 -8.92 -5.08 -1.31
C ASP A 645 -8.07 -5.54 -0.10
N PRO A 646 -7.83 -4.67 0.90
CA PRO A 646 -7.03 -5.01 2.08
C PRO A 646 -7.51 -6.25 2.83
N VAL A 647 -8.82 -6.58 2.78
CA VAL A 647 -9.36 -7.78 3.44
C VAL A 647 -8.66 -9.04 2.97
N LEU A 648 -8.33 -9.16 1.68
CA LEU A 648 -7.63 -10.33 1.14
C LEU A 648 -6.22 -10.47 1.71
N VAL A 649 -5.55 -9.33 1.94
CA VAL A 649 -4.22 -9.29 2.59
C VAL A 649 -4.35 -9.71 4.05
N GLN A 650 -5.34 -9.16 4.76
CA GLN A 650 -5.59 -9.51 6.16
C GLN A 650 -5.87 -11.00 6.32
N LEU A 651 -6.71 -11.59 5.46
CA LEU A 651 -6.99 -13.03 5.46
C LEU A 651 -5.72 -13.85 5.25
N ALA A 652 -4.89 -13.49 4.28
CA ALA A 652 -3.63 -14.18 4.00
C ALA A 652 -2.62 -14.10 5.16
N LEU A 653 -2.57 -12.96 5.86
CA LEU A 653 -1.72 -12.77 7.04
C LEU A 653 -2.23 -13.57 8.24
N LEU A 654 -3.54 -13.58 8.49
CA LEU A 654 -4.16 -14.40 9.54
C LEU A 654 -3.97 -15.90 9.27
N ASP A 655 -4.06 -16.34 8.00
CA ASP A 655 -3.76 -17.72 7.60
C ASP A 655 -2.28 -18.09 7.81
N ALA A 656 -1.38 -17.11 7.66
CA ALA A 656 0.04 -17.25 8.01
C ALA A 656 0.30 -17.16 9.54
N GLY A 657 -0.75 -17.03 10.35
CA GLY A 657 -0.65 -16.95 11.81
C GLY A 657 -0.26 -15.59 12.36
N ASP A 658 -0.44 -14.50 11.61
CA ASP A 658 -0.23 -13.14 12.11
C ASP A 658 -1.40 -12.62 12.96
N VAL A 659 -1.17 -11.59 13.78
CA VAL A 659 -2.17 -10.94 14.63
C VAL A 659 -2.38 -9.51 14.16
N LEU A 660 -3.63 -9.14 13.86
CA LEU A 660 -3.97 -7.83 13.31
C LEU A 660 -4.80 -6.96 14.27
N PHE A 661 -5.46 -7.59 15.25
CA PHE A 661 -6.20 -6.84 16.26
C PHE A 661 -5.28 -6.36 17.39
N LEU A 662 -5.41 -5.08 17.75
CA LEU A 662 -4.52 -4.41 18.70
C LEU A 662 -4.65 -4.96 20.11
N THR A 663 -5.86 -5.26 20.55
CA THR A 663 -6.12 -5.73 21.92
C THR A 663 -6.06 -7.26 21.94
N PRO A 664 -5.20 -7.88 22.75
CA PRO A 664 -5.21 -9.32 22.95
C PRO A 664 -6.55 -9.81 23.48
N ILE A 665 -7.01 -10.92 22.92
CA ILE A 665 -8.25 -11.59 23.32
C ILE A 665 -7.90 -12.79 24.18
N THR A 666 -8.48 -12.88 25.37
CA THR A 666 -8.12 -13.86 26.40
C THR A 666 -8.92 -15.17 26.33
N ASP A 667 -10.03 -15.18 25.59
CA ASP A 667 -11.02 -16.26 25.60
C ASP A 667 -11.20 -16.95 24.24
N ILE A 668 -10.34 -16.63 23.26
CA ILE A 668 -10.19 -17.35 22.00
C ILE A 668 -8.71 -17.63 21.74
N ARG A 669 -8.39 -18.92 21.62
CA ARG A 669 -7.04 -19.40 21.32
C ARG A 669 -6.74 -19.42 19.83
N ARG A 670 -5.45 -19.34 19.44
CA ARG A 670 -5.05 -19.33 18.02
C ARG A 670 -5.40 -20.61 17.25
N ASP A 671 -5.43 -21.74 17.94
CA ASP A 671 -5.82 -23.03 17.36
C ASP A 671 -7.33 -23.20 17.17
N SER A 672 -8.14 -22.26 17.69
CA SER A 672 -9.59 -22.26 17.49
C SER A 672 -9.96 -21.83 16.07
N PRO A 673 -10.94 -22.48 15.41
CA PRO A 673 -11.47 -22.02 14.12
C PRO A 673 -12.10 -20.62 14.20
N ASP A 674 -12.48 -20.16 15.40
CA ASP A 674 -13.09 -18.84 15.61
C ASP A 674 -12.07 -17.70 15.72
N TRP A 675 -10.78 -18.01 15.85
CA TRP A 675 -9.73 -17.01 16.06
C TRP A 675 -9.56 -16.07 14.87
N LYS A 676 -9.40 -16.61 13.66
CA LYS A 676 -9.26 -15.81 12.43
C LYS A 676 -10.50 -14.92 12.20
N PRO A 677 -11.75 -15.46 12.26
CA PRO A 677 -12.95 -14.64 12.19
C PRO A 677 -13.01 -13.53 13.25
N ALA A 678 -12.72 -13.85 14.51
CA ALA A 678 -12.72 -12.89 15.61
C ALA A 678 -11.70 -11.76 15.38
N GLN A 679 -10.46 -12.10 15.01
CA GLN A 679 -9.41 -11.13 14.68
C GLN A 679 -9.87 -10.14 13.60
N LEU A 680 -10.45 -10.65 12.51
CA LEU A 680 -10.88 -9.81 11.39
C LEU A 680 -12.02 -8.87 11.80
N VAL A 681 -13.10 -9.37 12.39
CA VAL A 681 -14.26 -8.52 12.73
C VAL A 681 -13.94 -7.50 13.83
N LEU A 682 -13.06 -7.83 14.78
CA LEU A 682 -12.58 -6.90 15.81
C LEU A 682 -11.70 -5.80 15.20
N THR A 683 -10.84 -6.14 14.24
CA THR A 683 -9.99 -5.17 13.51
C THR A 683 -10.84 -4.17 12.74
N HIS A 684 -11.91 -4.63 12.08
CA HIS A 684 -12.89 -3.76 11.39
C HIS A 684 -13.85 -3.03 12.37
N GLY A 685 -13.85 -3.43 13.64
CA GLY A 685 -14.77 -2.93 14.67
C GLY A 685 -16.23 -3.20 14.33
N LEU A 686 -16.52 -4.31 13.65
CA LEU A 686 -17.89 -4.80 13.38
C LEU A 686 -18.49 -5.43 14.64
N ILE A 687 -17.64 -6.04 15.45
CA ILE A 687 -17.93 -6.50 16.80
C ILE A 687 -16.87 -5.85 17.70
N THR A 688 -17.25 -5.44 18.90
CA THR A 688 -16.34 -4.83 19.89
C THR A 688 -15.91 -5.85 20.93
N ASP A 689 -14.70 -5.71 21.47
CA ASP A 689 -14.26 -6.52 22.59
C ASP A 689 -14.90 -6.05 23.92
N GLU A 690 -15.09 -6.99 24.84
CA GLU A 690 -15.63 -6.75 26.18
C GLU A 690 -14.50 -6.90 27.20
N LYS A 691 -13.74 -5.82 27.42
CA LYS A 691 -12.58 -5.79 28.34
C LYS A 691 -11.53 -6.87 28.00
N GLY A 692 -11.14 -6.99 26.72
CA GLY A 692 -10.15 -7.98 26.28
C GLY A 692 -10.71 -9.41 26.14
N LYS A 693 -12.03 -9.55 26.05
CA LYS A 693 -12.72 -10.80 25.69
C LYS A 693 -13.54 -10.61 24.43
N PHE A 694 -13.60 -11.65 23.60
CA PHE A 694 -14.51 -11.69 22.45
C PHE A 694 -15.88 -12.25 22.81
N ASN A 695 -15.98 -13.09 23.84
CA ASN A 695 -17.17 -13.80 24.30
C ASN A 695 -17.82 -14.63 23.18
N PRO A 696 -17.18 -15.72 22.70
CA PRO A 696 -17.63 -16.46 21.52
C PRO A 696 -19.06 -17.00 21.62
N ARG A 697 -19.51 -17.36 22.83
CA ARG A 697 -20.87 -17.86 23.11
C ARG A 697 -21.88 -16.74 23.38
N GLY A 698 -21.43 -15.50 23.56
CA GLY A 698 -22.29 -14.34 23.73
C GLY A 698 -23.20 -14.17 22.51
N LYS A 699 -24.38 -13.60 22.71
CA LYS A 699 -25.37 -13.44 21.64
C LYS A 699 -25.22 -12.08 20.97
N LEU A 700 -25.40 -12.04 19.65
CA LEU A 700 -25.43 -10.80 18.90
C LEU A 700 -26.76 -10.08 19.15
N THR A 701 -26.72 -8.78 19.38
CA THR A 701 -27.90 -7.96 19.65
C THR A 701 -28.38 -7.21 18.41
N ALA A 702 -29.57 -6.63 18.47
CA ALA A 702 -30.07 -5.72 17.42
C ALA A 702 -29.17 -4.48 17.26
N ALA A 703 -28.60 -3.97 18.36
CA ALA A 703 -27.66 -2.85 18.33
C ALA A 703 -26.35 -3.20 17.60
N ASP A 704 -25.82 -4.41 17.81
CA ASP A 704 -24.63 -4.90 17.09
C ASP A 704 -24.91 -5.01 15.58
N LEU A 705 -26.07 -5.56 15.20
CA LEU A 705 -26.46 -5.66 13.80
C LEU A 705 -26.61 -4.29 13.14
N ALA A 706 -27.19 -3.30 13.84
CA ALA A 706 -27.28 -1.94 13.35
C ALA A 706 -25.90 -1.32 13.13
N LEU A 707 -24.94 -1.55 14.04
CA LEU A 707 -23.55 -1.10 13.90
C LEU A 707 -22.86 -1.75 12.69
N ILE A 708 -23.03 -3.07 12.53
CA ILE A 708 -22.49 -3.84 11.40
C ILE A 708 -23.00 -3.27 10.07
N VAL A 709 -24.31 -3.09 9.93
CA VAL A 709 -24.92 -2.57 8.71
C VAL A 709 -24.46 -1.14 8.44
N THR A 710 -24.40 -0.29 9.45
CA THR A 710 -23.91 1.09 9.32
C THR A 710 -22.47 1.14 8.81
N LYS A 711 -21.59 0.27 9.33
CA LYS A 711 -20.18 0.22 8.94
C LYS A 711 -19.97 -0.37 7.54
N LEU A 712 -20.68 -1.44 7.20
CA LEU A 712 -20.47 -2.15 5.94
C LEU A 712 -21.25 -1.54 4.78
N PHE A 713 -22.45 -1.02 5.04
CA PHE A 713 -23.42 -0.55 4.06
C PHE A 713 -23.95 0.84 4.45
N PRO A 714 -23.11 1.89 4.46
CA PRO A 714 -23.52 3.23 4.88
C PRO A 714 -24.61 3.87 3.99
N SER A 715 -24.86 3.32 2.80
CA SER A 715 -25.93 3.74 1.89
C SER A 715 -27.25 2.99 2.11
N ALA A 716 -27.27 1.93 2.93
CA ALA A 716 -28.50 1.21 3.26
C ALA A 716 -29.33 2.01 4.28
N PRO A 717 -30.66 1.81 4.33
CA PRO A 717 -31.52 2.42 5.34
C PRO A 717 -31.02 2.13 6.75
N ALA A 718 -30.99 3.15 7.61
CA ALA A 718 -30.58 3.00 9.00
C ALA A 718 -31.54 2.06 9.74
N LEU A 719 -30.97 1.08 10.45
CA LEU A 719 -31.74 0.19 11.32
C LEU A 719 -31.96 0.85 12.68
N PRO A 720 -33.10 0.59 13.35
CA PRO A 720 -33.33 1.07 14.71
C PRO A 720 -32.26 0.55 15.66
N ALA A 721 -31.50 1.45 16.29
CA ALA A 721 -30.44 1.10 17.23
C ALA A 721 -30.97 0.90 18.67
N THR A 722 -32.09 0.20 18.83
CA THR A 722 -32.77 0.08 20.13
C THR A 722 -32.97 -1.39 20.52
N GLY A 723 -32.24 -1.83 21.55
CA GLY A 723 -32.52 -3.05 22.31
C GLY A 723 -31.35 -4.04 22.42
N ASP A 724 -31.14 -4.55 23.64
CA ASP A 724 -30.16 -5.61 23.97
C ASP A 724 -30.69 -7.02 23.68
N ALA A 725 -31.82 -7.13 22.98
CA ALA A 725 -32.44 -8.41 22.67
C ALA A 725 -31.55 -9.20 21.69
N PRO A 726 -31.27 -10.49 21.97
CA PRO A 726 -30.58 -11.38 21.04
C PRO A 726 -31.34 -11.50 19.70
N ILE A 727 -30.62 -11.43 18.59
CA ILE A 727 -31.19 -11.70 17.26
C ILE A 727 -30.95 -13.15 16.83
N THR A 728 -31.82 -13.67 15.97
CA THR A 728 -31.65 -15.01 15.39
C THR A 728 -30.69 -15.00 14.20
N GLY A 729 -30.15 -16.19 13.85
CA GLY A 729 -29.32 -16.35 12.66
C GLY A 729 -30.04 -15.96 11.35
N GLY A 730 -31.35 -16.24 11.27
CA GLY A 730 -32.20 -15.88 10.15
C GLY A 730 -32.34 -14.36 10.00
N GLN A 731 -32.51 -13.64 11.11
CA GLN A 731 -32.54 -12.17 11.10
C GLN A 731 -31.21 -11.59 10.59
N LEU A 732 -30.07 -12.10 11.08
CA LEU A 732 -28.74 -11.68 10.60
C LEU A 732 -28.60 -11.87 9.09
N LEU A 733 -28.87 -13.08 8.57
CA LEU A 733 -28.72 -13.39 7.15
C LEU A 733 -29.68 -12.58 6.28
N GLN A 734 -30.93 -12.43 6.70
CA GLN A 734 -31.95 -11.68 5.96
C GLN A 734 -31.57 -10.20 5.87
N THR A 735 -31.16 -9.58 6.99
CA THR A 735 -30.75 -8.18 7.02
C THR A 735 -29.51 -7.94 6.16
N LEU A 736 -28.47 -8.76 6.29
CA LEU A 736 -27.26 -8.63 5.46
C LEU A 736 -27.58 -8.79 3.98
N THR A 737 -28.39 -9.77 3.60
CA THR A 737 -28.81 -9.98 2.21
C THR A 737 -29.56 -8.77 1.66
N SER A 738 -30.48 -8.21 2.45
CA SER A 738 -31.25 -7.02 2.07
C SER A 738 -30.36 -5.78 1.95
N SER A 739 -29.41 -5.60 2.86
CA SER A 739 -28.44 -4.51 2.81
C SER A 739 -27.48 -4.62 1.62
N ILE A 740 -27.05 -5.84 1.26
CA ILE A 740 -26.23 -6.07 0.06
C ILE A 740 -27.04 -5.74 -1.20
N ALA A 741 -28.30 -6.20 -1.28
CA ALA A 741 -29.18 -5.91 -2.41
C ALA A 741 -29.43 -4.40 -2.59
N ALA A 742 -29.47 -3.64 -1.49
CA ALA A 742 -29.61 -2.19 -1.49
C ALA A 742 -28.29 -1.42 -1.67
N SER A 743 -27.14 -2.11 -1.67
CA SER A 743 -25.83 -1.47 -1.77
C SER A 743 -25.49 -1.04 -3.21
N ASP A 744 -24.41 -0.27 -3.34
CA ASP A 744 -23.83 0.12 -4.64
C ASP A 744 -23.32 -1.08 -5.45
N ARG A 745 -23.12 -2.24 -4.81
CA ARG A 745 -22.52 -3.45 -5.39
C ARG A 745 -23.23 -4.70 -4.85
N PRO A 746 -24.43 -5.04 -5.36
CA PRO A 746 -25.16 -6.22 -4.90
C PRO A 746 -24.47 -7.51 -5.38
N PHE A 747 -24.41 -8.50 -4.48
CA PHE A 747 -23.96 -9.86 -4.75
C PHE A 747 -24.72 -10.85 -3.84
N GLU A 748 -24.64 -12.14 -4.15
CA GLU A 748 -25.28 -13.17 -3.33
C GLU A 748 -24.39 -13.55 -2.14
N LEU A 749 -24.90 -13.37 -0.91
CA LEU A 749 -24.22 -13.81 0.31
C LEU A 749 -24.32 -15.34 0.42
N LYS A 750 -23.18 -16.03 0.29
CA LYS A 750 -23.11 -17.50 0.33
C LYS A 750 -22.80 -17.99 1.74
N ALA A 751 -23.50 -17.50 2.76
CA ALA A 751 -23.28 -17.90 4.15
C ALA A 751 -24.43 -18.78 4.68
N THR A 752 -24.10 -19.77 5.50
CA THR A 752 -25.07 -20.70 6.09
C THR A 752 -24.81 -20.83 7.58
N LEU A 753 -25.89 -20.93 8.36
CA LEU A 753 -25.85 -21.24 9.79
C LEU A 753 -26.52 -22.59 10.02
N LYS A 754 -26.06 -23.34 11.04
CA LYS A 754 -26.59 -24.69 11.34
C LYS A 754 -28.07 -24.66 11.71
N ASP A 755 -28.49 -23.67 12.50
CA ASP A 755 -29.89 -23.43 12.86
C ASP A 755 -30.17 -21.92 12.84
N PRO A 756 -30.77 -21.38 11.75
CA PRO A 756 -31.10 -19.96 11.65
C PRO A 756 -32.20 -19.50 12.61
N THR A 757 -32.94 -20.41 13.27
CA THR A 757 -34.05 -20.02 14.16
C THR A 757 -33.59 -19.63 15.56
N GLN A 758 -32.38 -20.05 15.94
CA GLN A 758 -31.82 -19.80 17.26
C GLN A 758 -31.10 -18.44 17.34
N PRO A 759 -30.95 -17.87 18.55
CA PRO A 759 -30.13 -16.68 18.77
C PRO A 759 -28.67 -16.91 18.32
N VAL A 760 -28.19 -16.07 17.40
CA VAL A 760 -26.86 -16.21 16.80
C VAL A 760 -25.78 -15.84 17.81
N THR A 761 -24.75 -16.67 17.93
CA THR A 761 -23.59 -16.35 18.76
C THR A 761 -22.65 -15.38 18.05
N ARG A 762 -21.80 -14.70 18.82
CA ARG A 762 -20.77 -13.80 18.29
C ARG A 762 -19.75 -14.54 17.41
N ALA A 763 -19.40 -15.79 17.76
CA ALA A 763 -18.54 -16.64 16.93
C ALA A 763 -19.18 -16.97 15.57
N GLU A 764 -20.43 -17.45 15.57
CA GLU A 764 -21.18 -17.73 14.34
C GLU A 764 -21.34 -16.48 13.47
N ALA A 765 -21.67 -15.33 14.09
CA ALA A 765 -21.76 -14.05 13.40
C ALA A 765 -20.41 -13.65 12.78
N ALA A 766 -19.30 -13.80 13.50
CA ALA A 766 -17.97 -13.49 12.98
C ALA A 766 -17.60 -14.34 11.76
N GLN A 767 -17.96 -15.63 11.76
CA GLN A 767 -17.77 -16.50 10.60
C GLN A 767 -18.59 -16.01 9.39
N VAL A 768 -19.86 -15.65 9.58
CA VAL A 768 -20.72 -15.09 8.52
C VAL A 768 -20.15 -13.78 7.98
N LEU A 769 -19.74 -12.87 8.86
CA LEU A 769 -19.20 -11.56 8.49
C LEU A 769 -17.85 -11.68 7.79
N THR A 770 -17.00 -12.61 8.22
CA THR A 770 -15.72 -12.91 7.55
C THR A 770 -15.96 -13.37 6.12
N LYS A 771 -16.93 -14.28 5.92
CA LYS A 771 -17.32 -14.74 4.59
C LYS A 771 -17.90 -13.61 3.74
N LEU A 772 -18.73 -12.74 4.31
CA LEU A 772 -19.25 -11.56 3.63
C LEU A 772 -18.13 -10.63 3.17
N LEU A 773 -17.18 -10.31 4.08
CA LEU A 773 -16.02 -9.47 3.77
C LEU A 773 -15.17 -10.09 2.66
N GLU A 774 -14.89 -11.39 2.74
CA GLU A 774 -14.14 -12.12 1.72
C GLU A 774 -14.85 -12.12 0.36
N GLN A 775 -16.16 -12.42 0.31
CA GLN A 775 -16.93 -12.38 -0.93
C GLN A 775 -16.91 -10.97 -1.53
N ARG A 776 -17.21 -9.95 -0.72
CA ARG A 776 -17.17 -8.54 -1.14
C ARG A 776 -15.80 -8.12 -1.67
N ALA A 777 -14.73 -8.63 -1.07
CA ALA A 777 -13.36 -8.33 -1.48
C ALA A 777 -12.95 -9.04 -2.77
N ASN A 778 -13.58 -10.18 -3.10
CA ASN A 778 -13.39 -10.90 -4.36
C ASN A 778 -14.30 -10.40 -5.49
N GLU A 779 -15.39 -9.70 -5.17
CA GLU A 779 -16.17 -9.00 -6.19
C GLU A 779 -15.28 -7.95 -6.88
N PRO A 780 -15.30 -7.84 -8.23
CA PRO A 780 -14.56 -6.82 -8.94
C PRO A 780 -14.94 -5.45 -8.38
N ARG A 781 -14.00 -4.80 -7.66
CA ARG A 781 -14.18 -3.40 -7.27
C ARG A 781 -14.40 -2.63 -8.56
N ALA A 782 -15.60 -2.06 -8.74
CA ALA A 782 -15.79 -1.01 -9.73
C ALA A 782 -14.66 -0.01 -9.46
N ALA A 783 -13.76 0.19 -10.42
CA ALA A 783 -12.64 1.10 -10.25
C ALA A 783 -13.21 2.39 -9.67
N LYS A 784 -12.64 2.88 -8.56
CA LYS A 784 -13.05 4.16 -8.00
C LYS A 784 -12.86 5.16 -9.12
N ARG A 785 -13.95 5.63 -9.74
CA ARG A 785 -13.90 6.48 -10.93
C ARG A 785 -13.36 7.83 -10.49
N THR A 786 -12.05 7.98 -10.52
CA THR A 786 -11.35 9.17 -10.07
C THR A 786 -11.50 10.28 -11.11
N ALA A 787 -11.42 11.53 -10.65
CA ALA A 787 -11.27 12.67 -11.54
C ALA A 787 -10.08 12.45 -12.48
N LEU A 788 -10.29 12.74 -13.77
CA LEU A 788 -9.21 12.75 -14.74
C LEU A 788 -8.18 13.82 -14.35
N PRO A 789 -6.87 13.57 -14.57
CA PRO A 789 -5.84 14.58 -14.39
C PRO A 789 -6.19 15.86 -15.15
N PRO A 790 -5.91 17.06 -14.61
CA PRO A 790 -6.26 18.33 -15.27
C PRO A 790 -5.84 18.42 -16.74
N ALA A 791 -4.64 17.95 -17.09
CA ALA A 791 -4.13 17.98 -18.46
C ALA A 791 -4.91 17.09 -19.43
N ASP A 792 -5.41 15.94 -18.95
CA ASP A 792 -6.13 14.97 -19.76
C ASP A 792 -7.59 15.40 -20.01
N ARG A 793 -8.10 16.36 -19.22
CA ARG A 793 -9.44 16.97 -19.36
C ARG A 793 -9.54 18.03 -20.44
N PHE A 794 -8.40 18.46 -21.00
CA PHE A 794 -8.37 19.46 -22.07
C PHE A 794 -8.59 18.79 -23.43
N ASN A 795 -9.41 19.37 -24.32
CA ASN A 795 -9.71 18.77 -25.62
C ASN A 795 -8.51 18.85 -26.57
N TYR A 796 -7.96 17.70 -27.00
CA TYR A 796 -6.87 17.67 -27.97
C TYR A 796 -7.35 17.75 -29.42
N VAL A 797 -8.66 17.80 -29.66
CA VAL A 797 -9.33 17.97 -30.96
C VAL A 797 -9.20 16.77 -31.90
N ILE A 798 -8.00 16.20 -32.06
CA ILE A 798 -7.73 15.10 -32.98
C ILE A 798 -7.91 13.74 -32.29
N GLY A 799 -8.55 12.80 -32.98
CA GLY A 799 -8.77 11.45 -32.48
C GLY A 799 -9.19 10.45 -33.56
N THR A 800 -9.68 9.30 -33.11
CA THR A 800 -10.14 8.22 -33.97
C THR A 800 -11.20 7.38 -33.25
N GLN A 801 -11.54 6.22 -33.82
CA GLN A 801 -12.75 5.49 -33.50
C GLN A 801 -12.64 3.98 -33.75
N THR A 802 -13.66 3.26 -33.29
CA THR A 802 -13.75 1.80 -33.43
C THR A 802 -15.17 1.34 -33.77
N PHE A 803 -15.36 0.80 -34.97
CA PHE A 803 -16.64 0.27 -35.42
C PHE A 803 -16.49 -1.02 -36.23
N GLY A 804 -16.78 -2.16 -35.60
CA GLY A 804 -16.91 -3.43 -36.33
C GLY A 804 -15.61 -3.97 -36.90
N ALA A 805 -14.48 -3.72 -36.21
CA ALA A 805 -13.14 -4.15 -36.64
C ALA A 805 -13.13 -5.59 -37.16
N ALA A 806 -12.55 -5.84 -38.33
CA ALA A 806 -12.56 -7.17 -38.94
C ALA A 806 -11.56 -8.15 -38.29
N TYR A 807 -10.62 -7.64 -37.50
CA TYR A 807 -9.57 -8.41 -36.84
C TYR A 807 -9.24 -7.86 -35.45
N GLN A 808 -8.48 -8.65 -34.69
CA GLN A 808 -7.93 -8.35 -33.36
C GLN A 808 -6.66 -9.18 -33.15
N PHE A 809 -5.81 -8.77 -32.22
CA PHE A 809 -4.50 -9.40 -31.94
C PHE A 809 -4.42 -10.09 -30.58
N THR A 810 -5.44 -9.92 -29.74
CA THR A 810 -5.53 -10.47 -28.39
C THR A 810 -6.79 -11.30 -28.20
N ASP A 811 -6.99 -11.83 -26.99
CA ASP A 811 -8.21 -12.53 -26.56
C ASP A 811 -9.31 -11.57 -26.06
N LYS A 812 -9.04 -10.26 -26.01
CA LYS A 812 -10.02 -9.24 -25.62
C LYS A 812 -11.11 -9.09 -26.68
N THR A 813 -12.26 -8.51 -26.32
CA THR A 813 -13.26 -8.15 -27.33
C THR A 813 -12.70 -7.05 -28.24
N ARG A 814 -13.12 -7.04 -29.51
CA ARG A 814 -12.71 -6.03 -30.49
C ARG A 814 -12.88 -4.61 -29.95
N LEU A 815 -13.98 -4.33 -29.24
CA LEU A 815 -14.24 -3.04 -28.60
C LEU A 815 -13.13 -2.63 -27.62
N VAL A 816 -12.74 -3.54 -26.73
CA VAL A 816 -11.79 -3.26 -25.66
C VAL A 816 -10.39 -3.11 -26.24
N GLU A 817 -9.98 -4.03 -27.13
CA GLU A 817 -8.65 -3.99 -27.71
C GLU A 817 -8.42 -2.69 -28.51
N THR A 818 -9.36 -2.30 -29.36
CA THR A 818 -9.22 -1.06 -30.13
C THR A 818 -9.27 0.16 -29.22
N ALA A 819 -10.13 0.19 -28.21
CA ALA A 819 -10.18 1.30 -27.27
C ALA A 819 -8.87 1.45 -26.46
N GLU A 820 -8.25 0.33 -26.03
CA GLU A 820 -6.94 0.35 -25.40
C GLU A 820 -5.87 0.88 -26.36
N ALA A 821 -5.84 0.41 -27.60
CA ALA A 821 -4.88 0.88 -28.61
C ALA A 821 -5.06 2.38 -28.93
N ILE A 822 -6.29 2.88 -28.98
CA ILE A 822 -6.58 4.33 -29.10
C ILE A 822 -6.05 5.09 -27.89
N ARG A 823 -6.24 4.56 -26.67
CA ARG A 823 -5.75 5.21 -25.46
C ARG A 823 -4.23 5.20 -25.38
N ASP A 824 -3.58 4.10 -25.73
CA ASP A 824 -2.13 3.92 -25.75
C ASP A 824 -1.45 4.82 -26.78
N MET A 825 -2.16 5.17 -27.86
CA MET A 825 -1.72 6.21 -28.81
C MET A 825 -1.66 7.61 -28.17
N GLY A 826 -2.29 7.81 -27.01
CA GLY A 826 -2.33 9.07 -26.27
C GLY A 826 -3.65 9.83 -26.40
N ALA A 827 -4.66 9.27 -27.07
CA ALA A 827 -5.92 9.95 -27.30
C ALA A 827 -6.72 10.11 -26.00
N ASN A 828 -7.39 11.25 -25.85
CA ASN A 828 -8.37 11.48 -24.78
C ASN A 828 -9.82 11.59 -25.29
N VAL A 829 -10.03 11.34 -26.60
CA VAL A 829 -11.33 11.19 -27.25
C VAL A 829 -11.43 9.81 -27.89
N ILE A 830 -12.62 9.22 -27.86
CA ILE A 830 -12.96 7.99 -28.59
C ILE A 830 -14.37 8.10 -29.17
N LYS A 831 -14.57 7.60 -30.39
CA LYS A 831 -15.90 7.39 -30.98
C LYS A 831 -16.21 5.89 -31.15
N PHE A 832 -17.38 5.45 -30.71
CA PHE A 832 -17.84 4.05 -30.82
C PHE A 832 -19.37 3.92 -30.70
N GLU A 833 -19.89 2.70 -30.89
CA GLU A 833 -21.33 2.42 -30.91
C GLU A 833 -21.87 1.85 -29.59
N LEU A 834 -23.07 2.28 -29.21
CA LEU A 834 -24.00 1.60 -28.31
C LEU A 834 -25.27 1.29 -29.11
N ALA A 835 -25.52 0.01 -29.38
CA ALA A 835 -26.63 -0.40 -30.24
C ALA A 835 -27.19 -1.76 -29.87
N ARG A 836 -28.45 -2.02 -30.27
CA ARG A 836 -29.08 -3.35 -30.15
C ARG A 836 -28.29 -4.47 -30.81
N ARG A 837 -27.53 -4.17 -31.87
CA ARG A 837 -26.72 -5.15 -32.63
C ARG A 837 -25.27 -5.26 -32.15
N TYR A 838 -25.00 -4.86 -30.91
CA TYR A 838 -23.66 -4.84 -30.31
C TYR A 838 -22.87 -6.15 -30.48
N ALA A 839 -23.55 -7.31 -30.55
CA ALA A 839 -22.95 -8.63 -30.74
C ALA A 839 -23.18 -9.27 -32.12
N SER A 840 -23.47 -8.49 -33.16
CA SER A 840 -23.62 -9.02 -34.54
C SER A 840 -22.25 -9.40 -35.16
N PRO A 841 -22.20 -10.04 -36.35
CA PRO A 841 -20.91 -10.31 -37.04
C PRO A 841 -20.05 -9.04 -37.22
N ASN A 842 -20.71 -7.90 -37.42
CA ASN A 842 -20.09 -6.58 -37.50
C ASN A 842 -20.11 -5.81 -36.17
N GLY A 843 -20.55 -6.44 -35.08
CA GLY A 843 -20.59 -5.87 -33.73
C GLY A 843 -19.26 -6.05 -33.00
N ASN A 844 -19.00 -5.21 -32.00
CA ASN A 844 -17.69 -5.18 -31.33
C ASN A 844 -17.50 -6.26 -30.25
N VAL A 845 -18.55 -7.03 -29.92
CA VAL A 845 -18.49 -8.13 -28.94
C VAL A 845 -18.99 -9.45 -29.54
N PRO A 846 -18.55 -10.62 -29.03
CA PRO A 846 -18.80 -11.90 -29.71
C PRO A 846 -20.19 -12.52 -29.44
N ALA A 847 -20.85 -12.19 -28.33
CA ALA A 847 -22.12 -12.81 -27.94
C ALA A 847 -23.07 -11.80 -27.27
N ALA A 848 -24.36 -11.88 -27.62
CA ALA A 848 -25.41 -11.09 -26.98
C ALA A 848 -25.87 -11.74 -25.68
N ASP A 849 -26.11 -10.92 -24.66
CA ASP A 849 -26.84 -11.24 -23.45
C ASP A 849 -28.32 -10.83 -23.61
N SER A 850 -29.22 -11.81 -23.49
CA SER A 850 -30.66 -11.60 -23.57
C SER A 850 -31.23 -10.73 -22.46
N SER A 851 -30.52 -10.52 -21.36
CA SER A 851 -30.94 -9.63 -20.27
C SER A 851 -30.79 -8.14 -20.62
N ILE A 852 -30.03 -7.82 -21.67
CA ILE A 852 -29.79 -6.44 -22.12
C ILE A 852 -30.90 -6.03 -23.08
N GLN A 853 -31.78 -5.13 -22.62
CA GLN A 853 -33.00 -4.72 -23.33
C GLN A 853 -33.05 -3.22 -23.66
N SER A 854 -32.01 -2.47 -23.26
CA SER A 854 -31.93 -1.01 -23.46
C SER A 854 -30.48 -0.55 -23.59
N LEU A 855 -30.26 0.65 -24.13
CA LEU A 855 -28.94 1.30 -24.13
C LEU A 855 -28.36 1.48 -22.71
N ALA A 856 -29.21 1.80 -21.72
CA ALA A 856 -28.77 1.96 -20.34
C ALA A 856 -28.35 0.62 -19.72
N ASP A 857 -29.02 -0.48 -20.05
CA ASP A 857 -28.57 -1.82 -19.65
C ASP A 857 -27.25 -2.20 -20.34
N LEU A 858 -27.10 -1.87 -21.64
CA LEU A 858 -25.87 -2.13 -22.37
C LEU A 858 -24.67 -1.43 -21.72
N ALA A 859 -24.80 -0.14 -21.43
CA ALA A 859 -23.77 0.66 -20.76
C ALA A 859 -23.45 0.19 -19.32
N ARG A 860 -24.44 -0.40 -18.63
CA ARG A 860 -24.32 -0.82 -17.23
C ARG A 860 -23.80 -2.25 -17.07
N ARG A 861 -24.23 -3.16 -17.94
CA ARG A 861 -24.14 -4.61 -17.73
C ARG A 861 -23.20 -5.31 -18.68
N GLU A 862 -23.05 -4.86 -19.93
CA GLU A 862 -22.15 -5.54 -20.86
C GLU A 862 -20.70 -5.21 -20.50
N PRO A 863 -19.85 -6.24 -20.24
CA PRO A 863 -18.50 -6.02 -19.74
C PRO A 863 -17.62 -5.12 -20.61
N SER A 864 -17.69 -5.24 -21.93
CA SER A 864 -16.83 -4.51 -22.87
C SER A 864 -17.21 -3.03 -22.96
N HIS A 865 -18.49 -2.70 -23.12
CA HIS A 865 -18.98 -1.33 -23.20
C HIS A 865 -18.76 -0.62 -21.86
N ARG A 866 -19.05 -1.30 -20.74
CA ARG A 866 -18.75 -0.77 -19.42
C ARG A 866 -17.26 -0.49 -19.26
N HIS A 867 -16.40 -1.43 -19.67
CA HIS A 867 -14.96 -1.27 -19.58
C HIS A 867 -14.47 -0.04 -20.37
N VAL A 868 -14.93 0.15 -21.61
CA VAL A 868 -14.54 1.31 -22.43
C VAL A 868 -15.09 2.63 -21.85
N LEU A 869 -16.32 2.64 -21.32
CA LEU A 869 -16.84 3.83 -20.64
C LEU A 869 -16.08 4.15 -19.33
N ASP A 870 -15.48 3.14 -18.68
CA ASP A 870 -14.64 3.29 -17.48
C ASP A 870 -13.19 3.73 -17.80
N MET A 871 -12.73 3.58 -19.05
CA MET A 871 -11.38 4.00 -19.47
C MET A 871 -11.13 5.51 -19.27
N PRO A 872 -9.88 5.98 -19.17
CA PRO A 872 -9.58 7.38 -18.88
C PRO A 872 -9.65 8.31 -20.11
N PHE A 873 -10.68 8.18 -20.96
CA PHE A 873 -11.00 9.21 -21.96
C PHE A 873 -11.77 10.37 -21.31
N ALA A 874 -11.51 11.59 -21.78
CA ALA A 874 -12.26 12.78 -21.39
C ALA A 874 -13.51 12.97 -22.25
N TYR A 875 -13.45 12.57 -23.53
CA TYR A 875 -14.52 12.78 -24.49
C TYR A 875 -14.96 11.46 -25.13
N TYR A 876 -16.27 11.19 -25.08
CA TYR A 876 -16.89 10.02 -25.66
C TYR A 876 -17.91 10.44 -26.71
N VAL A 877 -17.68 10.07 -27.97
CA VAL A 877 -18.62 10.32 -29.05
C VAL A 877 -19.32 9.00 -29.38
N LEU A 878 -20.63 8.94 -29.11
CA LEU A 878 -21.39 7.71 -29.13
C LEU A 878 -22.38 7.74 -30.28
N TRP A 879 -22.39 6.68 -31.08
CA TRP A 879 -23.59 6.33 -31.82
C TRP A 879 -24.53 5.58 -30.88
N ALA A 880 -25.69 6.18 -30.62
CA ALA A 880 -26.69 5.65 -29.69
C ALA A 880 -27.92 5.18 -30.49
N HIS A 881 -27.91 3.90 -30.87
CA HIS A 881 -28.97 3.27 -31.67
C HIS A 881 -29.93 2.51 -30.75
N THR A 882 -31.12 3.06 -30.55
CA THR A 882 -32.10 2.59 -29.55
C THR A 882 -32.61 1.18 -29.83
N PHE A 883 -32.88 0.40 -28.78
CA PHE A 883 -33.43 -0.96 -28.90
C PHE A 883 -34.86 -0.97 -29.45
N SER A 884 -35.57 0.14 -29.26
CA SER A 884 -36.89 0.38 -29.85
C SER A 884 -36.89 0.53 -31.38
N GLY A 885 -35.70 0.73 -31.99
CA GLY A 885 -35.50 0.79 -33.43
C GLY A 885 -36.16 2.01 -34.08
N GLY A 886 -35.97 3.20 -33.49
CA GLY A 886 -36.56 4.46 -33.97
C GLY A 886 -36.05 4.90 -35.36
N GLU A 887 -34.85 4.45 -35.76
CA GLU A 887 -34.22 4.83 -37.02
C GLU A 887 -35.01 4.37 -38.24
N GLY A 888 -35.32 5.33 -39.12
CA GLY A 888 -36.05 5.07 -40.36
C GLY A 888 -37.56 4.84 -40.19
N LYS A 889 -38.07 4.54 -38.98
CA LYS A 889 -39.52 4.47 -38.70
C LYS A 889 -40.23 5.79 -38.98
N TRP A 890 -39.54 6.90 -38.73
CA TRP A 890 -40.04 8.25 -38.95
C TRP A 890 -40.25 8.63 -40.42
N ARG A 891 -39.76 7.83 -41.39
CA ARG A 891 -39.86 8.14 -42.84
C ARG A 891 -41.31 8.25 -43.35
N ARG A 892 -42.28 7.67 -42.63
CA ARG A 892 -43.72 7.75 -42.95
C ARG A 892 -44.52 8.50 -41.86
N GLY A 893 -43.84 9.37 -41.12
CA GLY A 893 -44.35 10.01 -39.91
C GLY A 893 -43.83 9.35 -38.63
N PHE A 894 -43.69 10.12 -37.56
CA PHE A 894 -43.16 9.66 -36.27
C PHE A 894 -44.24 9.72 -35.20
N SER A 895 -44.74 8.55 -34.78
CA SER A 895 -45.85 8.47 -33.84
C SER A 895 -45.47 9.00 -32.45
N LYS A 896 -46.45 9.49 -31.68
CA LYS A 896 -46.24 9.90 -30.27
C LYS A 896 -45.69 8.76 -29.41
N GLU A 897 -46.06 7.52 -29.71
CA GLU A 897 -45.60 6.34 -28.96
C GLU A 897 -44.12 6.03 -29.27
N ASP A 898 -43.72 6.05 -30.54
CA ASP A 898 -42.32 5.86 -30.94
C ASP A 898 -41.45 7.00 -30.39
N ALA A 899 -41.93 8.25 -30.44
CA ALA A 899 -41.25 9.39 -29.85
C ALA A 899 -41.05 9.24 -28.34
N ALA A 900 -42.03 8.67 -27.62
CA ALA A 900 -41.92 8.42 -26.19
C ALA A 900 -40.93 7.27 -25.87
N LYS A 901 -40.87 6.23 -26.71
CA LYS A 901 -39.90 5.13 -26.56
C LYS A 901 -38.47 5.62 -26.80
N GLU A 902 -38.25 6.36 -27.87
CA GLU A 902 -36.96 6.96 -28.21
C GLU A 902 -36.49 7.91 -27.10
N TYR A 903 -37.39 8.80 -26.65
CA TYR A 903 -37.12 9.75 -25.57
C TYR A 903 -36.67 9.03 -24.29
N ARG A 904 -37.41 8.01 -23.84
CA ARG A 904 -37.09 7.30 -22.59
C ARG A 904 -35.72 6.65 -22.65
N GLU A 905 -35.39 5.98 -23.75
CA GLU A 905 -34.15 5.23 -23.85
C GLU A 905 -32.91 6.14 -23.88
N ILE A 906 -32.98 7.27 -24.59
CA ILE A 906 -31.91 8.29 -24.59
C ILE A 906 -31.83 9.01 -23.24
N HIS A 907 -32.97 9.33 -22.63
CA HIS A 907 -33.03 9.95 -21.31
C HIS A 907 -32.35 9.05 -20.26
N ASP A 908 -32.72 7.77 -20.22
CA ASP A 908 -32.22 6.80 -19.23
C ASP A 908 -30.73 6.51 -19.42
N LEU A 909 -30.25 6.41 -20.67
CA LEU A 909 -28.82 6.33 -20.95
C LEU A 909 -28.09 7.57 -20.45
N THR A 910 -28.60 8.76 -20.76
CA THR A 910 -27.98 10.04 -20.38
C THR A 910 -27.93 10.20 -18.86
N ALA A 911 -29.04 9.95 -18.17
CA ALA A 911 -29.11 9.97 -16.71
C ALA A 911 -28.15 8.96 -16.09
N HIS A 912 -28.04 7.75 -16.66
CA HIS A 912 -27.06 6.77 -16.22
C HIS A 912 -25.63 7.30 -16.36
N LEU A 913 -25.22 7.85 -17.51
CA LEU A 913 -23.87 8.37 -17.72
C LEU A 913 -23.55 9.53 -16.75
N LEU A 914 -24.46 10.50 -16.60
CA LEU A 914 -24.28 11.63 -15.68
C LEU A 914 -24.13 11.18 -14.23
N LYS A 915 -24.99 10.27 -13.76
CA LYS A 915 -24.93 9.75 -12.39
C LYS A 915 -23.67 8.93 -12.14
N THR A 916 -23.31 8.08 -13.10
CA THR A 916 -22.26 7.06 -12.99
C THR A 916 -20.86 7.66 -13.06
N TYR A 917 -20.69 8.73 -13.82
CA TYR A 917 -19.42 9.42 -14.06
C TYR A 917 -19.36 10.82 -13.43
N SER A 918 -20.25 11.13 -12.49
CA SER A 918 -20.23 12.38 -11.72
C SER A 918 -18.90 12.56 -10.99
N GLY A 919 -18.25 13.71 -11.17
CA GLY A 919 -16.97 14.05 -10.56
C GLY A 919 -15.74 13.63 -11.37
N THR A 920 -15.91 13.05 -12.57
CA THR A 920 -14.79 12.49 -13.34
C THR A 920 -14.15 13.47 -14.32
N GLY A 921 -14.87 14.52 -14.73
CA GLY A 921 -14.47 15.44 -15.80
C GLY A 921 -14.79 14.95 -17.21
N LYS A 922 -15.59 13.88 -17.36
CA LYS A 922 -15.95 13.28 -18.66
C LYS A 922 -17.06 14.05 -19.38
N THR A 923 -17.05 14.02 -20.70
CA THR A 923 -18.09 14.57 -21.57
C THR A 923 -18.56 13.52 -22.58
N PHE A 924 -19.87 13.33 -22.69
CA PHE A 924 -20.50 12.38 -23.61
C PHE A 924 -21.25 13.12 -24.71
N PHE A 925 -21.08 12.70 -25.96
CA PHE A 925 -21.82 13.19 -27.14
C PHE A 925 -22.63 12.03 -27.69
N LEU A 926 -23.96 12.15 -27.71
CA LEU A 926 -24.87 11.08 -28.12
C LEU A 926 -25.50 11.44 -29.47
N GLY A 927 -25.30 10.61 -30.49
CA GLY A 927 -25.80 10.87 -31.83
C GLY A 927 -26.11 9.59 -32.59
N HIS A 928 -26.08 9.66 -33.91
CA HIS A 928 -26.44 8.57 -34.81
C HIS A 928 -25.53 8.61 -36.05
N TRP A 929 -25.50 7.52 -36.81
CA TRP A 929 -24.79 7.44 -38.08
C TRP A 929 -25.46 8.26 -39.20
N GLU A 930 -24.65 8.86 -40.07
CA GLU A 930 -24.97 9.46 -41.39
C GLU A 930 -26.45 9.73 -41.73
N GLY A 931 -26.96 10.87 -41.29
CA GLY A 931 -28.37 11.23 -41.39
C GLY A 931 -28.90 11.43 -42.81
N ASP A 932 -28.08 11.83 -43.78
CA ASP A 932 -28.50 11.94 -45.18
C ASP A 932 -28.66 10.55 -45.83
N GLY A 933 -27.90 9.57 -45.37
CA GLY A 933 -28.14 8.15 -45.67
C GLY A 933 -29.50 7.70 -45.15
N PHE A 934 -29.86 8.09 -43.92
CA PHE A 934 -31.18 7.80 -43.37
C PHE A 934 -32.33 8.61 -43.99
N LEU A 935 -32.08 9.80 -44.51
CA LEU A 935 -33.14 10.61 -45.11
C LEU A 935 -33.33 10.25 -46.59
N ARG A 936 -32.25 10.34 -47.37
CA ARG A 936 -32.27 10.20 -48.83
C ARG A 936 -31.92 8.79 -49.30
N GLY A 937 -31.05 8.07 -48.58
CA GLY A 937 -30.60 6.73 -48.95
C GLY A 937 -29.30 6.72 -49.74
N SER A 938 -29.25 7.35 -50.92
CA SER A 938 -28.02 7.46 -51.72
C SER A 938 -27.83 8.84 -52.35
N VAL A 939 -26.72 9.02 -53.07
CA VAL A 939 -26.40 10.24 -53.82
C VAL A 939 -27.07 10.31 -55.20
N LYS A 940 -27.75 9.26 -55.66
CA LYS A 940 -28.45 9.25 -56.95
C LYS A 940 -29.56 10.31 -56.97
N LYS A 941 -29.67 11.09 -58.06
CA LYS A 941 -30.68 12.18 -58.16
C LYS A 941 -32.12 11.67 -57.98
N ALA A 942 -32.43 10.48 -58.48
CA ALA A 942 -33.74 9.85 -58.33
C ALA A 942 -34.16 9.62 -56.87
N ASP A 943 -33.21 9.51 -55.94
CA ASP A 943 -33.49 9.33 -54.52
C ASP A 943 -33.90 10.64 -53.83
N ASP A 944 -33.76 11.80 -54.46
CA ASP A 944 -34.22 13.09 -53.92
C ASP A 944 -35.75 13.05 -53.66
N ALA A 945 -36.50 12.28 -54.46
CA ALA A 945 -37.94 12.08 -54.30
C ALA A 945 -38.32 11.32 -53.01
N LYS A 946 -37.38 10.63 -52.36
CA LYS A 946 -37.60 9.95 -51.07
C LYS A 946 -37.63 10.93 -49.89
N VAL A 947 -37.15 12.16 -50.08
CA VAL A 947 -37.12 13.20 -49.06
C VAL A 947 -38.44 13.98 -49.09
N THR A 948 -39.53 13.31 -48.70
CA THR A 948 -40.86 13.92 -48.66
C THR A 948 -41.01 14.87 -47.46
N PRO A 949 -41.97 15.80 -47.46
CA PRO A 949 -42.27 16.64 -46.30
C PRO A 949 -42.51 15.83 -45.02
N GLU A 950 -43.19 14.68 -45.13
CA GLU A 950 -43.45 13.78 -43.99
C GLU A 950 -42.17 13.16 -43.45
N ALA A 951 -41.25 12.75 -44.32
CA ALA A 951 -39.96 12.20 -43.90
C ALA A 951 -39.08 13.27 -43.24
N VAL A 952 -39.08 14.51 -43.77
CA VAL A 952 -38.37 15.66 -43.19
C VAL A 952 -38.91 15.97 -41.80
N GLN A 953 -40.24 16.08 -41.66
CA GLN A 953 -40.87 16.35 -40.37
C GLN A 953 -40.64 15.21 -39.39
N GLY A 954 -40.78 13.96 -39.82
CA GLY A 954 -40.54 12.80 -38.98
C GLY A 954 -39.11 12.74 -38.44
N MET A 955 -38.10 13.05 -39.27
CA MET A 955 -36.71 13.13 -38.81
C MET A 955 -36.51 14.30 -37.83
N ALA A 956 -37.15 15.45 -38.09
CA ALA A 956 -37.09 16.59 -37.20
C ALA A 956 -37.69 16.25 -35.82
N ASP A 957 -38.84 15.59 -35.78
CA ASP A 957 -39.50 15.15 -34.55
C ASP A 957 -38.66 14.10 -33.79
N TRP A 958 -38.00 13.19 -34.52
CA TRP A 958 -37.09 12.21 -33.94
C TRP A 958 -35.87 12.87 -33.28
N LEU A 959 -35.19 13.79 -33.97
CA LEU A 959 -34.06 14.54 -33.42
C LEU A 959 -34.48 15.45 -32.26
N ALA A 960 -35.66 16.07 -32.34
CA ALA A 960 -36.21 16.89 -31.27
C ALA A 960 -36.53 16.06 -30.01
N ALA A 961 -37.03 14.84 -30.17
CA ALA A 961 -37.25 13.92 -29.05
C ALA A 961 -35.95 13.56 -28.34
N ARG A 962 -34.87 13.27 -29.08
CA ARG A 962 -33.55 12.95 -28.53
C ARG A 962 -32.88 14.15 -27.86
N GLN A 963 -32.97 15.33 -28.48
CA GLN A 963 -32.46 16.57 -27.89
C GLN A 963 -33.16 16.86 -26.55
N ARG A 964 -34.50 16.80 -26.54
CA ARG A 964 -35.29 16.99 -25.32
C ARG A 964 -34.92 15.97 -24.24
N ALA A 965 -34.71 14.71 -24.61
CA ALA A 965 -34.30 13.66 -23.68
C ALA A 965 -32.96 13.96 -22.98
N VAL A 966 -31.97 14.46 -23.72
CA VAL A 966 -30.67 14.85 -23.14
C VAL A 966 -30.80 16.08 -22.24
N ASP A 967 -31.52 17.11 -22.70
CA ASP A 967 -31.73 18.34 -21.92
C ASP A 967 -32.49 18.06 -20.61
N ASP A 968 -33.54 17.23 -20.67
CA ASP A 968 -34.30 16.79 -19.50
C ASP A 968 -33.45 15.95 -18.55
N ALA A 969 -32.70 14.97 -19.05
CA ALA A 969 -31.83 14.13 -18.21
C ALA A 969 -30.76 14.96 -17.47
N LYS A 970 -30.20 15.98 -18.12
CA LYS A 970 -29.25 16.91 -17.48
C LYS A 970 -29.89 17.72 -16.37
N ARG A 971 -31.12 18.20 -16.57
CA ARG A 971 -31.87 18.93 -15.55
C ARG A 971 -32.25 18.02 -14.38
N ASP A 972 -32.72 16.81 -14.68
CA ASP A 972 -33.41 15.95 -13.71
C ASP A 972 -32.45 15.03 -12.92
N THR A 973 -31.20 14.88 -13.37
CA THR A 973 -30.19 14.04 -12.72
C THR A 973 -29.18 14.88 -11.95
N PRO A 974 -29.08 14.79 -10.61
CA PRO A 974 -28.02 15.45 -9.85
C PRO A 974 -26.63 14.92 -10.26
N HIS A 975 -25.77 15.81 -10.74
CA HIS A 975 -24.41 15.49 -11.15
C HIS A 975 -23.48 16.69 -10.95
N ARG A 976 -22.17 16.44 -10.93
CA ARG A 976 -21.14 17.48 -10.94
C ARG A 976 -20.01 17.05 -11.87
N ASP A 977 -19.35 18.02 -12.50
CA ASP A 977 -18.11 17.77 -13.23
C ASP A 977 -18.17 16.58 -14.23
N VAL A 978 -19.29 16.51 -14.96
CA VAL A 978 -19.56 15.57 -16.05
C VAL A 978 -20.57 16.24 -16.97
N GLN A 979 -20.49 16.01 -18.28
CA GLN A 979 -21.37 16.64 -19.26
C GLN A 979 -21.93 15.62 -20.26
N ALA A 980 -23.09 15.93 -20.81
CA ALA A 980 -23.69 15.18 -21.92
C ALA A 980 -24.28 16.16 -22.94
N TRP A 981 -24.20 15.80 -24.22
CA TRP A 981 -24.68 16.60 -25.35
C TRP A 981 -25.29 15.70 -26.42
N HIS A 982 -26.29 16.20 -27.14
CA HIS A 982 -26.86 15.51 -28.29
C HIS A 982 -26.30 16.06 -29.60
N TYR A 983 -25.90 15.19 -30.52
CA TYR A 983 -25.50 15.58 -31.87
C TYR A 983 -26.25 14.82 -32.94
N THR A 984 -26.39 15.44 -34.11
CA THR A 984 -26.83 14.77 -35.34
C THR A 984 -25.66 14.68 -36.32
N GLU A 985 -25.59 13.62 -37.10
CA GLU A 985 -24.54 13.42 -38.10
C GLU A 985 -25.08 13.69 -39.51
N VAL A 986 -24.38 14.54 -40.27
CA VAL A 986 -24.70 14.87 -41.67
C VAL A 986 -23.66 14.29 -42.61
N ASN A 987 -24.07 14.01 -43.86
CA ASN A 987 -23.19 13.52 -44.91
C ASN A 987 -23.66 13.99 -46.30
N HIS A 988 -22.77 14.01 -47.29
CA HIS A 988 -23.09 14.54 -48.63
C HIS A 988 -23.52 16.02 -48.66
N VAL A 989 -22.95 16.84 -47.77
CA VAL A 989 -23.27 18.27 -47.62
C VAL A 989 -23.00 19.06 -48.90
N LYS A 990 -22.01 18.66 -49.70
CA LYS A 990 -21.68 19.31 -50.98
C LYS A 990 -22.88 19.35 -51.92
N LEU A 991 -23.71 18.30 -51.94
CA LEU A 991 -24.91 18.25 -52.78
C LEU A 991 -25.98 19.27 -52.36
N ALA A 992 -26.12 19.49 -51.05
CA ALA A 992 -27.02 20.51 -50.51
C ALA A 992 -26.47 21.92 -50.74
N MET A 993 -25.17 22.10 -50.59
CA MET A 993 -24.49 23.38 -50.73
C MET A 993 -24.45 23.88 -52.19
N ASP A 994 -24.04 23.02 -53.14
CA ASP A 994 -23.79 23.43 -54.52
C ASP A 994 -25.02 23.28 -55.43
N GLU A 995 -25.88 22.28 -55.18
CA GLU A 995 -27.05 21.98 -56.03
C GLU A 995 -28.40 22.22 -55.32
N ASN A 996 -28.40 22.66 -54.06
CA ASN A 996 -29.60 22.79 -53.23
C ASN A 996 -30.45 21.51 -53.14
N ARG A 997 -29.80 20.33 -53.26
CA ARG A 997 -30.49 19.03 -53.14
C ARG A 997 -31.03 18.82 -51.72
N PRO A 998 -32.18 18.13 -51.55
CA PRO A 998 -32.77 17.92 -50.25
C PRO A 998 -31.88 17.01 -49.39
N ALA A 999 -31.52 17.52 -48.21
CA ALA A 999 -30.56 16.93 -47.29
C ALA A 999 -30.95 17.28 -45.84
N LEU A 1000 -30.40 16.56 -44.85
CA LEU A 1000 -30.60 16.86 -43.44
C LEU A 1000 -30.17 18.30 -43.14
N VAL A 1001 -28.98 18.69 -43.62
CA VAL A 1001 -28.40 20.01 -43.38
C VAL A 1001 -29.29 21.19 -43.80
N ASN A 1002 -30.05 21.09 -44.90
CA ASN A 1002 -30.86 22.20 -45.41
C ASN A 1002 -32.37 22.02 -45.21
N ARG A 1003 -32.87 20.80 -44.95
CA ARG A 1003 -34.29 20.53 -44.71
C ARG A 1003 -34.65 20.25 -43.27
N VAL A 1004 -33.79 19.59 -42.49
CA VAL A 1004 -34.11 19.12 -41.13
C VAL A 1004 -33.41 19.99 -40.08
N LEU A 1005 -32.11 20.23 -40.23
CA LEU A 1005 -31.28 20.92 -39.25
C LEU A 1005 -31.81 22.31 -38.85
N PRO A 1006 -32.34 23.16 -39.78
CA PRO A 1006 -32.90 24.45 -39.40
C PRO A 1006 -34.15 24.38 -38.50
N GLN A 1007 -34.75 23.19 -38.33
CA GLN A 1007 -35.97 22.98 -37.57
C GLN A 1007 -35.73 22.45 -36.15
N VAL A 1008 -34.51 22.00 -35.83
CA VAL A 1008 -34.21 21.30 -34.56
C VAL A 1008 -32.99 21.90 -33.86
N PRO A 1009 -33.11 22.32 -32.58
CA PRO A 1009 -32.01 22.93 -31.84
C PRO A 1009 -31.04 21.91 -31.24
N VAL A 1010 -30.39 21.13 -32.10
CA VAL A 1010 -29.34 20.18 -31.72
C VAL A 1010 -28.17 20.88 -31.02
N ASP A 1011 -27.49 20.21 -30.08
CA ASP A 1011 -26.29 20.79 -29.44
C ASP A 1011 -25.14 20.89 -30.45
N PHE A 1012 -24.81 19.78 -31.10
CA PHE A 1012 -23.68 19.70 -32.04
C PHE A 1012 -24.08 19.01 -33.35
N VAL A 1013 -23.25 19.18 -34.38
CA VAL A 1013 -23.35 18.44 -35.63
C VAL A 1013 -22.03 17.79 -35.98
N SER A 1014 -22.08 16.48 -36.21
CA SER A 1014 -20.97 15.71 -36.79
C SER A 1014 -21.07 15.74 -38.30
N TYR A 1015 -19.95 15.91 -39.00
CA TYR A 1015 -19.89 15.82 -40.46
C TYR A 1015 -19.02 14.63 -40.90
N SER A 1016 -19.63 13.66 -41.58
CA SER A 1016 -18.91 12.63 -42.33
C SER A 1016 -18.45 13.21 -43.67
N SER A 1017 -17.21 13.67 -43.68
CA SER A 1017 -16.71 14.67 -44.63
C SER A 1017 -16.14 14.10 -45.95
N TYR A 1018 -16.44 12.84 -46.28
CA TYR A 1018 -15.84 12.15 -47.43
C TYR A 1018 -16.05 12.86 -48.78
N ASP A 1019 -17.10 13.66 -48.94
CA ASP A 1019 -17.41 14.42 -50.15
C ASP A 1019 -16.59 15.72 -50.31
N THR A 1020 -15.90 16.18 -49.26
CA THR A 1020 -15.14 17.44 -49.27
C THR A 1020 -13.72 17.33 -48.70
N ALA A 1021 -13.38 16.27 -47.95
CA ALA A 1021 -12.12 16.11 -47.21
C ALA A 1021 -10.84 16.24 -48.05
N LYS A 1022 -10.91 16.02 -49.37
CA LYS A 1022 -9.74 16.15 -50.27
C LYS A 1022 -9.32 17.61 -50.54
N ASP A 1023 -10.21 18.57 -50.32
CA ASP A 1023 -9.99 19.99 -50.60
C ASP A 1023 -10.26 20.82 -49.33
N PRO A 1024 -9.22 21.37 -48.67
CA PRO A 1024 -9.35 22.19 -47.46
C PRO A 1024 -10.29 23.37 -47.59
N ALA A 1025 -10.28 24.06 -48.75
CA ALA A 1025 -11.12 25.23 -48.95
C ALA A 1025 -12.59 24.83 -49.07
N LEU A 1026 -12.84 23.73 -49.80
CA LEU A 1026 -14.18 23.16 -49.92
C LEU A 1026 -14.69 22.60 -48.58
N LEU A 1027 -13.83 21.92 -47.81
CA LEU A 1027 -14.16 21.42 -46.48
C LEU A 1027 -14.57 22.55 -45.53
N LYS A 1028 -13.79 23.64 -45.47
CA LYS A 1028 -14.14 24.84 -44.67
C LYS A 1028 -15.44 25.48 -45.11
N ARG A 1029 -15.68 25.61 -46.42
CA ARG A 1029 -16.95 26.11 -46.96
C ARG A 1029 -18.14 25.22 -46.54
N ALA A 1030 -17.96 23.90 -46.54
CA ALA A 1030 -19.00 22.98 -46.09
C ALA A 1030 -19.26 23.12 -44.58
N LEU A 1031 -18.21 23.25 -43.76
CA LEU A 1031 -18.35 23.51 -42.32
C LEU A 1031 -19.09 24.83 -42.05
N ASP A 1032 -18.75 25.92 -42.75
CA ASP A 1032 -19.47 27.20 -42.68
C ASP A 1032 -20.93 27.05 -43.10
N TYR A 1033 -21.19 26.28 -44.17
CA TYR A 1033 -22.54 26.02 -44.63
C TYR A 1033 -23.37 25.29 -43.57
N ILE A 1034 -22.84 24.23 -42.95
CA ILE A 1034 -23.54 23.50 -41.88
C ILE A 1034 -23.79 24.42 -40.68
N GLU A 1035 -22.76 25.16 -40.24
CA GLU A 1035 -22.87 26.07 -39.09
C GLU A 1035 -23.95 27.14 -39.33
N SER A 1036 -24.05 27.66 -40.56
CA SER A 1036 -25.09 28.63 -40.96
C SER A 1036 -26.52 28.11 -40.90
N LYS A 1037 -26.72 26.78 -40.82
CA LYS A 1037 -28.04 26.15 -40.74
C LYS A 1037 -28.47 25.83 -39.31
N LEU A 1038 -27.60 26.05 -38.34
CA LEU A 1038 -27.92 25.78 -36.95
C LEU A 1038 -28.80 26.87 -36.34
N THR A 1039 -29.83 26.46 -35.61
CA THR A 1039 -30.57 27.39 -34.76
C THR A 1039 -29.70 27.81 -33.57
N PRO A 1040 -29.70 29.10 -33.13
CA PRO A 1040 -28.87 29.56 -32.02
C PRO A 1040 -29.08 28.77 -30.72
N LYS A 1041 -28.00 28.51 -29.97
CA LYS A 1041 -28.06 27.82 -28.66
C LYS A 1041 -27.21 28.57 -27.62
N PRO A 1042 -27.83 29.42 -26.75
CA PRO A 1042 -27.08 30.31 -25.86
C PRO A 1042 -26.09 29.65 -24.91
N ALA A 1043 -26.32 28.37 -24.58
CA ALA A 1043 -25.46 27.59 -23.68
C ALA A 1043 -24.11 27.17 -24.30
N ILE A 1044 -23.91 27.36 -25.61
CA ILE A 1044 -22.69 26.97 -26.33
C ILE A 1044 -22.24 28.16 -27.19
N ALA A 1045 -21.16 28.81 -26.78
CA ALA A 1045 -20.66 30.03 -27.41
C ALA A 1045 -19.74 29.76 -28.62
N ASP A 1046 -19.11 28.58 -28.67
CA ASP A 1046 -18.15 28.19 -29.70
C ASP A 1046 -18.82 27.47 -30.89
N LYS A 1047 -18.03 27.17 -31.93
CA LYS A 1047 -18.48 26.41 -33.12
C LYS A 1047 -19.06 25.05 -32.72
N ARG A 1048 -20.17 24.67 -33.34
CA ARG A 1048 -20.92 23.45 -32.99
C ARG A 1048 -20.82 22.33 -34.03
N VAL A 1049 -20.14 22.59 -35.15
CA VAL A 1049 -19.87 21.59 -36.19
C VAL A 1049 -18.46 20.99 -36.02
N PHE A 1050 -18.36 19.66 -36.04
CA PHE A 1050 -17.08 18.94 -36.01
C PHE A 1050 -16.97 17.89 -37.12
N ILE A 1051 -15.74 17.50 -37.45
CA ILE A 1051 -15.48 16.42 -38.42
C ILE A 1051 -15.49 15.11 -37.64
N GLY A 1052 -16.60 14.38 -37.71
CA GLY A 1052 -16.73 13.12 -36.99
C GLY A 1052 -16.36 11.90 -37.81
N GLU A 1053 -16.17 12.05 -39.13
CA GLU A 1053 -15.51 11.05 -39.96
C GLU A 1053 -14.77 11.70 -41.13
N TYR A 1054 -13.56 11.20 -41.37
CA TYR A 1054 -12.82 11.39 -42.61
C TYR A 1054 -11.83 10.23 -42.79
N GLY A 1055 -11.40 9.99 -44.02
CA GLY A 1055 -10.40 8.98 -44.32
C GLY A 1055 -10.17 8.87 -45.82
N PHE A 1056 -9.13 8.14 -46.19
CA PHE A 1056 -8.78 7.85 -47.59
C PHE A 1056 -8.58 6.34 -47.76
N PRO A 1057 -9.35 5.64 -48.61
CA PRO A 1057 -9.36 4.17 -48.62
C PRO A 1057 -8.06 3.62 -49.22
N ALA A 1058 -7.54 2.56 -48.62
CA ALA A 1058 -6.25 1.96 -48.99
C ALA A 1058 -6.24 1.37 -50.41
N ILE A 1059 -7.41 1.00 -50.94
CA ILE A 1059 -7.54 0.54 -52.33
C ILE A 1059 -7.25 1.65 -53.36
N ARG A 1060 -7.23 2.93 -52.95
CA ARG A 1060 -7.00 4.08 -53.86
C ARG A 1060 -5.82 4.97 -53.46
N HIS A 1061 -5.24 4.76 -52.29
CA HIS A 1061 -4.19 5.63 -51.76
C HIS A 1061 -3.14 4.78 -51.04
N SER A 1062 -1.88 5.08 -51.30
CA SER A 1062 -0.77 4.53 -50.53
C SER A 1062 -0.81 5.01 -49.06
N PRO A 1063 -0.16 4.30 -48.12
CA PRO A 1063 -0.08 4.74 -46.72
C PRO A 1063 0.49 6.16 -46.54
N GLN A 1064 1.42 6.58 -47.41
CA GLN A 1064 1.99 7.93 -47.41
C GLN A 1064 0.99 8.99 -47.90
N GLU A 1065 0.18 8.66 -48.91
CA GLU A 1065 -0.88 9.55 -49.39
C GLU A 1065 -2.01 9.70 -48.37
N GLN A 1066 -2.40 8.60 -47.71
CA GLN A 1066 -3.37 8.64 -46.61
C GLN A 1066 -2.89 9.59 -45.51
N ASP A 1067 -1.64 9.46 -45.07
CA ASP A 1067 -1.05 10.35 -44.05
C ASP A 1067 -1.01 11.82 -44.50
N ARG A 1068 -0.51 12.10 -45.70
CA ARG A 1068 -0.41 13.47 -46.23
C ARG A 1068 -1.79 14.14 -46.31
N LEU A 1069 -2.78 13.43 -46.84
CA LEU A 1069 -4.15 13.96 -46.96
C LEU A 1069 -4.81 14.10 -45.59
N SER A 1070 -4.55 13.19 -44.64
CA SER A 1070 -5.06 13.31 -43.28
C SER A 1070 -4.51 14.54 -42.56
N ARG A 1071 -3.21 14.83 -42.68
CA ARG A 1071 -2.62 16.07 -42.14
C ARG A 1071 -3.27 17.33 -42.71
N THR A 1072 -3.62 17.30 -43.99
CA THR A 1072 -4.35 18.39 -44.65
C THR A 1072 -5.75 18.60 -44.05
N VAL A 1073 -6.49 17.53 -43.75
CA VAL A 1073 -7.80 17.61 -43.07
C VAL A 1073 -7.67 18.09 -41.63
N MET A 1074 -6.70 17.54 -40.88
CA MET A 1074 -6.40 17.95 -39.50
C MET A 1074 -6.11 19.45 -39.42
N ARG A 1075 -5.22 19.96 -40.29
CA ARG A 1075 -4.89 21.38 -40.36
C ARG A 1075 -6.12 22.22 -40.68
N ALA A 1076 -6.90 21.84 -41.69
CA ALA A 1076 -8.09 22.58 -42.09
C ALA A 1076 -9.15 22.66 -40.98
N GLY A 1077 -9.39 21.56 -40.26
CA GLY A 1077 -10.33 21.52 -39.13
C GLY A 1077 -9.83 22.30 -37.91
N LEU A 1078 -8.53 22.26 -37.62
CA LEU A 1078 -7.92 23.06 -36.55
C LEU A 1078 -8.07 24.56 -36.83
N GLU A 1079 -7.74 24.99 -38.05
CA GLU A 1079 -7.85 26.37 -38.51
C GLU A 1079 -9.30 26.88 -38.53
N TRP A 1080 -10.27 26.03 -38.87
CA TRP A 1080 -11.68 26.41 -38.88
C TRP A 1080 -12.28 26.53 -37.47
N GLY A 1081 -11.76 25.75 -36.51
CA GLY A 1081 -12.26 25.73 -35.14
C GLY A 1081 -13.10 24.51 -34.77
N CYS A 1082 -12.92 23.36 -35.42
CA CYS A 1082 -13.70 22.15 -35.12
C CYS A 1082 -13.50 21.69 -33.66
N PRO A 1083 -14.56 21.33 -32.93
CA PRO A 1083 -14.45 20.67 -31.63
C PRO A 1083 -13.72 19.31 -31.70
N PHE A 1084 -13.94 18.54 -32.76
CA PHE A 1084 -13.27 17.26 -33.00
C PHE A 1084 -12.92 17.05 -34.49
N ILE A 1085 -11.88 16.26 -34.72
CA ILE A 1085 -11.43 15.79 -36.04
C ILE A 1085 -11.09 14.31 -35.92
N LEU A 1086 -12.03 13.44 -36.33
CA LEU A 1086 -11.98 12.00 -36.06
C LEU A 1086 -11.71 11.19 -37.33
N TYR A 1087 -10.58 10.50 -37.36
CA TYR A 1087 -10.19 9.61 -38.46
C TYR A 1087 -10.95 8.29 -38.40
N TRP A 1088 -11.58 7.90 -39.50
CA TRP A 1088 -12.12 6.55 -39.70
C TRP A 1088 -10.99 5.65 -40.22
N GLU A 1089 -10.51 4.61 -39.53
CA GLU A 1089 -10.70 4.23 -38.11
C GLU A 1089 -9.45 3.48 -37.60
N LEU A 1090 -9.45 2.94 -36.36
CA LEU A 1090 -8.25 2.27 -35.82
C LEU A 1090 -7.89 0.98 -36.57
N TYR A 1091 -8.83 0.03 -36.65
CA TYR A 1091 -8.70 -1.26 -37.35
C TYR A 1091 -9.75 -1.34 -38.45
N ASN A 1092 -9.39 -1.87 -39.63
CA ASN A 1092 -10.29 -1.90 -40.77
C ASN A 1092 -11.53 -2.76 -40.50
N ASN A 1093 -12.70 -2.28 -40.91
CA ASN A 1093 -13.95 -3.03 -40.95
C ASN A 1093 -14.43 -3.39 -42.37
N GLU A 1094 -13.77 -2.88 -43.42
CA GLU A 1094 -14.13 -3.16 -44.81
C GLU A 1094 -13.19 -4.20 -45.43
N VAL A 1095 -13.54 -5.48 -45.25
CA VAL A 1095 -12.86 -6.61 -45.87
C VAL A 1095 -13.76 -7.21 -46.94
N ALA A 1096 -13.25 -7.32 -48.16
CA ALA A 1096 -13.97 -7.94 -49.26
C ALA A 1096 -14.13 -9.46 -49.04
N SER A 1097 -15.07 -10.08 -49.77
CA SER A 1097 -15.35 -11.52 -49.64
C SER A 1097 -14.15 -12.41 -50.00
N ASP A 1098 -13.17 -11.89 -50.73
CA ASP A 1098 -11.91 -12.53 -51.09
C ASP A 1098 -10.78 -12.30 -50.04
N GLY A 1099 -11.08 -11.62 -48.94
CA GLY A 1099 -10.13 -11.27 -47.88
C GLY A 1099 -9.34 -9.99 -48.15
N GLN A 1100 -9.56 -9.30 -49.27
CA GLN A 1100 -8.84 -8.05 -49.57
C GLN A 1100 -9.30 -6.91 -48.65
N GLN A 1101 -8.34 -6.26 -47.98
CA GLN A 1101 -8.55 -5.05 -47.18
C GLN A 1101 -8.84 -3.85 -48.10
N ARG A 1102 -10.01 -3.19 -47.96
CA ARG A 1102 -10.43 -2.08 -48.87
C ARG A 1102 -10.63 -0.72 -48.19
N GLY A 1103 -10.89 -0.72 -46.88
CA GLY A 1103 -11.27 0.48 -46.14
C GLY A 1103 -10.09 1.27 -45.59
N PHE A 1104 -10.17 1.57 -44.30
CA PHE A 1104 -9.33 2.54 -43.62
C PHE A 1104 -8.81 1.95 -42.31
N TRP A 1105 -7.56 2.24 -41.95
CA TRP A 1105 -7.00 1.76 -40.71
C TRP A 1105 -5.78 2.58 -40.30
N LEU A 1106 -5.58 2.72 -39.00
CA LEU A 1106 -4.33 3.18 -38.42
C LEU A 1106 -3.35 2.00 -38.20
N ILE A 1107 -3.88 0.80 -37.97
CA ILE A 1107 -3.12 -0.44 -37.77
C ILE A 1107 -3.72 -1.53 -38.65
N ASP A 1108 -2.92 -2.13 -39.53
CA ASP A 1108 -3.40 -3.16 -40.47
C ASP A 1108 -3.61 -4.53 -39.80
N ASP A 1109 -4.11 -5.50 -40.55
CA ASP A 1109 -4.40 -6.87 -40.11
C ASP A 1109 -3.17 -7.71 -39.73
N LYS A 1110 -1.96 -7.16 -39.94
CA LYS A 1110 -0.68 -7.75 -39.52
C LYS A 1110 -0.10 -7.05 -38.28
N GLY A 1111 -0.83 -6.10 -37.70
CA GLY A 1111 -0.39 -5.30 -36.57
C GLY A 1111 0.61 -4.19 -36.94
N ILE A 1112 0.75 -3.87 -38.24
CA ILE A 1112 1.66 -2.82 -38.72
C ILE A 1112 0.96 -1.47 -38.61
N LYS A 1113 1.58 -0.58 -37.84
CA LYS A 1113 1.16 0.82 -37.67
C LYS A 1113 1.47 1.61 -38.94
N GLN A 1114 0.45 2.21 -39.54
CA GLN A 1114 0.57 3.00 -40.77
C GLN A 1114 1.17 4.39 -40.47
N PRO A 1115 1.71 5.11 -41.47
CA PRO A 1115 2.27 6.45 -41.25
C PRO A 1115 1.30 7.44 -40.58
N VAL A 1116 0.02 7.37 -40.92
CA VAL A 1116 -1.05 8.18 -40.31
C VAL A 1116 -1.24 7.89 -38.81
N HIS A 1117 -0.98 6.67 -38.35
CA HIS A 1117 -0.98 6.34 -36.91
C HIS A 1117 0.14 7.10 -36.19
N GLU A 1118 1.33 7.13 -36.78
CA GLU A 1118 2.47 7.82 -36.17
C GLU A 1118 2.23 9.34 -36.09
N THR A 1119 1.60 9.93 -37.10
CA THR A 1119 1.13 11.33 -37.06
C THR A 1119 0.19 11.59 -35.89
N HIS A 1120 -0.83 10.75 -35.69
CA HIS A 1120 -1.73 10.87 -34.54
C HIS A 1120 -0.98 10.71 -33.20
N ARG A 1121 -0.14 9.67 -33.07
CA ARG A 1121 0.61 9.41 -31.84
C ARG A 1121 1.53 10.58 -31.46
N ARG A 1122 2.24 11.16 -32.43
CA ARG A 1122 3.13 12.31 -32.20
C ARG A 1122 2.35 13.54 -31.79
N PHE A 1123 1.29 13.86 -32.52
CA PHE A 1123 0.42 14.99 -32.20
C PHE A 1123 -0.17 14.88 -30.79
N LEU A 1124 -0.72 13.71 -30.44
CA LEU A 1124 -1.34 13.48 -29.13
C LEU A 1124 -0.32 13.55 -27.98
N SER A 1125 0.88 13.03 -28.20
CA SER A 1125 1.99 13.17 -27.25
C SER A 1125 2.40 14.63 -27.05
N TRP A 1126 2.51 15.38 -28.14
CA TRP A 1126 2.81 16.81 -28.11
C TRP A 1126 1.72 17.61 -27.39
N ALA A 1127 0.44 17.38 -27.75
CA ALA A 1127 -0.70 18.09 -27.19
C ALA A 1127 -0.76 17.97 -25.67
N ARG A 1128 -0.58 16.74 -25.16
CA ARG A 1128 -0.54 16.48 -23.73
C ARG A 1128 0.61 17.20 -23.03
N ALA A 1129 1.80 17.19 -23.63
CA ALA A 1129 2.97 17.87 -23.09
C ALA A 1129 2.78 19.40 -23.08
N PHE A 1130 2.26 19.97 -24.16
CA PHE A 1130 1.98 21.39 -24.28
C PHE A 1130 0.99 21.87 -23.22
N VAL A 1131 -0.11 21.14 -23.00
CA VAL A 1131 -1.10 21.47 -21.97
C VAL A 1131 -0.49 21.36 -20.57
N ALA A 1132 0.27 20.31 -20.29
CA ALA A 1132 0.93 20.12 -19.00
C ALA A 1132 1.96 21.21 -18.70
N GLU A 1133 2.75 21.63 -19.71
CA GLU A 1133 3.70 22.73 -19.59
C GLU A 1133 2.97 24.04 -19.24
N ARG A 1134 1.90 24.37 -19.98
CA ARG A 1134 1.07 25.56 -19.72
C ARG A 1134 0.50 25.58 -18.30
N GLN A 1135 -0.02 24.44 -17.82
CA GLN A 1135 -0.49 24.32 -16.45
C GLN A 1135 0.63 24.57 -15.44
N SER A 1136 1.82 23.99 -15.66
CA SER A 1136 2.95 24.12 -14.75
C SER A 1136 3.51 25.55 -14.69
N ARG A 1137 3.56 26.24 -15.83
CA ARG A 1137 4.16 27.58 -15.97
C ARG A 1137 3.19 28.70 -15.61
N ASP A 1138 1.95 28.61 -16.11
CA ASP A 1138 0.99 29.70 -16.08
C ASP A 1138 -0.13 29.45 -15.06
N GLY A 1139 -0.17 28.28 -14.40
CA GLY A 1139 -1.20 27.90 -13.43
C GLY A 1139 -2.60 27.65 -14.02
N ARG A 1140 -2.72 27.61 -15.36
CA ARG A 1140 -3.99 27.43 -16.09
C ARG A 1140 -3.81 26.54 -17.33
N ASN A 1141 -4.93 26.01 -17.83
CA ASN A 1141 -4.97 25.44 -19.18
C ASN A 1141 -4.71 26.52 -20.25
N PRO A 1142 -4.16 26.15 -21.42
CA PRO A 1142 -4.21 27.04 -22.58
C PRO A 1142 -5.67 27.34 -22.93
N THR A 1143 -5.93 28.50 -23.55
CA THR A 1143 -7.21 28.75 -24.21
C THR A 1143 -7.32 27.90 -25.47
N GLU A 1144 -8.53 27.68 -25.98
CA GLU A 1144 -8.70 26.94 -27.23
C GLU A 1144 -7.96 27.59 -28.40
N ALA A 1145 -7.95 28.92 -28.47
CA ALA A 1145 -7.23 29.67 -29.50
C ALA A 1145 -5.70 29.46 -29.39
N GLU A 1146 -5.13 29.56 -28.18
CA GLU A 1146 -3.70 29.31 -27.93
C GLU A 1146 -3.30 27.89 -28.34
N PHE A 1147 -4.13 26.90 -27.99
CA PHE A 1147 -3.87 25.51 -28.35
C PHE A 1147 -3.96 25.28 -29.85
N ARG A 1148 -5.01 25.76 -30.51
CA ARG A 1148 -5.23 25.57 -31.96
C ARG A 1148 -4.15 26.22 -32.79
N GLU A 1149 -3.68 27.41 -32.42
CA GLU A 1149 -2.58 28.08 -33.11
C GLU A 1149 -1.29 27.25 -33.03
N ALA A 1150 -0.97 26.72 -31.84
CA ALA A 1150 0.19 25.86 -31.65
C ALA A 1150 0.04 24.51 -32.37
N ALA A 1151 -1.15 23.90 -32.29
CA ALA A 1151 -1.48 22.62 -32.91
C ALA A 1151 -1.40 22.68 -34.44
N THR A 1152 -1.81 23.81 -35.02
CA THR A 1152 -1.72 24.06 -36.46
C THR A 1152 -0.27 24.17 -36.93
N ARG A 1153 0.66 24.62 -36.08
CA ARG A 1153 2.09 24.66 -36.40
C ARG A 1153 2.77 23.29 -36.24
N GLU A 1154 2.28 22.46 -35.33
CA GLU A 1154 2.81 21.11 -35.08
C GLU A 1154 2.43 20.11 -36.17
N ILE A 1155 1.15 20.14 -36.60
CA ILE A 1155 0.68 19.46 -37.81
C ILE A 1155 1.31 20.13 -39.03
#